data_AF-A0A367RSB6-F1
#
_entry.id   AF-A0A367RSB6-F1
#
_cell.length_a   1.000
_cell.length_b   1.000
_cell.length_c   1.000
_cell.angle_alpha   90.00
_cell.angle_beta   90.00
_cell.angle_gamma   90.00
#
_symmetry.space_group_name_H-M   'P 1'
#
loop_
_entity.id
_entity.type
_entity.pdbx_description
1 polymer ?
#
loop_
_entity_poly.entity_id
_entity_poly.type
_entity_poly.pdbx_seq_one_letter_code
_entity_poly.pdbx_strand_id
1 'polypeptide(L)'
;MKERQKITRFNGISNWLSNSVSESEDKRYTHRLLKEDKSQRDIILNELILIVQKAHEDARYRLRKLAGNSLFPFGDFSESDPSYGYPERLNIISRQSYFGDIFSGIIAENFAHFGQDDWEVPAFLFRFHLVEFQHLEFLNQTEEIAKKRPGRTGDDCLAFLRNSEGVIIASLFCEAKCTTNHYTIMIAEAHKKVSEPHIKPVDIPQIIEILGDYNDLYSSEWVDSLRVLWLEKVDINYERYDLISYICGKHPVENPTWISPEKPHEQYTAGRRLEAVEIHLHEVENLVTTVYSQPAIATLSIDIPTQTVQQPDDAEIAKANSDVIVEGEVLQNEMTQPSNEVIALAKELQNSLAGNRLTPAIAKLYSQHTRLRAGGKGLTGWREDEAGERLNDAMRLIEAAFIQRETGDTNWRNGMLRAGELFEWLSHPQLNPDILPIRLLAAAVYELAGYPARAAGLLNEDISEGVESEILRSLLKADFPTLLQRLTEYWATVTSSNFQTETSLLWDDADTGADRFNKLIVKETASSLGILCAKMRWGNEPRLERAIEKLSDIAKVLLHGHDTYSWLLGKLCAEVTSVYIQTSLRHHLELLSQMITPNGRNFLERYLRQSYQKCKALAWRSQVCGIERLARAESFALCTPTGSGKTTIAEIAILQSLFLETTNSNNFSSSAPLVIYLVPSRALATEVESNLSRVLKRSTNNNVIVTGLYGGTDWGPTDVWLTSEQPTVLICTYEKAEALMKFLGSLFIRRVSLIVLDEAHAVQFDGNKDSLQKAENRSLRLESLGARLFTYVEQNHRG
;
A
#
# COMPACT_ATOMS: atom_id res chain seq x y z
N MET A 1 15.10 3.26 -8.20
CA MET A 1 16.45 2.64 -8.30
C MET A 1 17.59 3.67 -8.21
N LYS A 2 17.75 4.62 -9.16
CA LYS A 2 18.85 5.61 -9.09
C LYS A 2 18.81 6.55 -7.87
N GLU A 3 17.62 6.83 -7.33
CA GLU A 3 17.48 7.79 -6.23
C GLU A 3 18.05 7.31 -4.88
N ARG A 4 18.34 6.03 -4.65
CA ARG A 4 18.83 5.54 -3.34
C ARG A 4 20.29 5.12 -3.34
N GLN A 5 20.85 4.93 -4.52
CA GLN A 5 22.27 4.67 -4.65
C GLN A 5 23.05 5.94 -4.31
N LYS A 6 24.05 5.79 -3.44
CA LYS A 6 24.91 6.88 -2.93
C LYS A 6 24.10 8.09 -2.44
N ILE A 7 23.43 7.95 -1.29
CA ILE A 7 22.46 8.93 -0.74
C ILE A 7 23.09 10.34 -0.63
N THR A 8 24.38 10.39 -0.37
CA THR A 8 25.19 11.58 -0.09
C THR A 8 26.25 11.89 -1.15
N ARG A 9 26.12 11.33 -2.37
CA ARG A 9 26.99 11.72 -3.48
C ARG A 9 26.85 13.22 -3.75
N PHE A 10 27.98 13.93 -3.75
CA PHE A 10 28.03 15.38 -3.84
C PHE A 10 28.99 15.79 -4.95
N ASN A 11 28.45 16.10 -6.12
CA ASN A 11 29.26 16.39 -7.31
C ASN A 11 30.04 17.70 -7.18
N GLY A 12 29.46 18.70 -6.50
CA GLY A 12 30.10 19.99 -6.27
C GLY A 12 31.17 20.04 -5.17
N ILE A 13 31.40 18.95 -4.41
CA ILE A 13 32.23 19.01 -3.20
C ILE A 13 33.68 19.44 -3.44
N SER A 14 34.29 18.99 -4.54
CA SER A 14 35.68 19.33 -4.88
C SER A 14 35.86 20.79 -5.28
N ASN A 15 34.79 21.44 -5.76
CA ASN A 15 34.80 22.86 -6.09
C ASN A 15 34.60 23.72 -4.84
N TRP A 16 33.91 23.19 -3.82
CA TRP A 16 33.60 23.91 -2.59
C TRP A 16 34.66 23.77 -1.50
N LEU A 17 35.24 22.57 -1.35
CA LEU A 17 36.18 22.26 -0.28
C LEU A 17 37.56 21.97 -0.85
N SER A 18 38.54 22.75 -0.42
CA SER A 18 39.94 22.38 -0.60
C SER A 18 40.30 21.20 0.28
N ASN A 19 41.10 20.27 -0.23
CA ASN A 19 41.40 18.98 0.40
C ASN A 19 42.91 18.80 0.56
N SER A 20 43.39 18.66 1.80
CA SER A 20 44.78 18.31 2.11
C SER A 20 44.83 17.09 3.02
N VAL A 21 45.69 16.13 2.69
CA VAL A 21 45.79 14.84 3.38
C VAL A 21 47.20 14.67 3.94
N SER A 22 47.30 14.21 5.18
CA SER A 22 48.52 13.69 5.81
C SER A 22 48.30 12.26 6.26
N GLU A 23 49.32 11.43 6.13
CA GLU A 23 49.25 10.00 6.46
C GLU A 23 50.40 9.64 7.39
N SER A 24 50.15 8.80 8.39
CA SER A 24 51.19 8.26 9.26
C SER A 24 52.12 7.31 8.52
N GLU A 25 53.33 7.11 9.03
CA GLU A 25 54.32 6.21 8.41
C GLU A 25 53.81 4.76 8.23
N ASP A 26 52.96 4.29 9.16
CA ASP A 26 52.37 2.95 9.13
C ASP A 26 51.10 2.86 8.26
N LYS A 27 50.64 3.97 7.68
CA LYS A 27 49.41 4.10 6.88
C LYS A 27 48.13 3.66 7.60
N ARG A 28 48.15 3.63 8.94
CA ARG A 28 46.97 3.28 9.75
C ARG A 28 46.20 4.51 10.21
N TYR A 29 46.81 5.69 10.15
CA TYR A 29 46.18 6.95 10.46
C TYR A 29 46.26 7.90 9.27
N THR A 30 45.11 8.43 8.87
CA THR A 30 45.01 9.46 7.86
C THR A 30 44.32 10.66 8.49
N HIS A 31 44.92 11.83 8.34
CA HIS A 31 44.28 13.09 8.69
C HIS A 31 43.96 13.87 7.42
N ARG A 32 42.70 14.28 7.29
CA ARG A 32 42.22 15.06 6.15
C ARG A 32 41.70 16.39 6.65
N LEU A 33 42.20 17.47 6.06
CA LEU A 33 41.71 18.81 6.31
C LEU A 33 40.92 19.30 5.10
N LEU A 34 39.65 19.62 5.33
CA LEU A 34 38.74 20.21 4.36
C LEU A 34 38.49 21.66 4.72
N LYS A 35 38.87 22.61 3.85
CA LYS A 35 38.58 24.04 4.07
C LYS A 35 37.64 24.57 3.03
N GLU A 36 36.62 25.27 3.51
CA GLU A 36 35.61 25.89 2.68
C GLU A 36 36.14 27.07 1.87
N ASP A 37 35.83 27.09 0.58
CA ASP A 37 35.81 28.31 -0.23
C ASP A 37 34.41 28.95 -0.15
N LYS A 38 34.29 30.02 0.66
CA LYS A 38 33.02 30.73 0.87
C LYS A 38 32.44 31.29 -0.44
N SER A 39 33.27 31.57 -1.45
CA SER A 39 32.81 32.10 -2.74
C SER A 39 31.99 31.10 -3.55
N GLN A 40 32.20 29.80 -3.32
CA GLN A 40 31.52 28.71 -4.03
C GLN A 40 30.26 28.23 -3.32
N ARG A 41 30.02 28.67 -2.07
CA ARG A 41 28.91 28.20 -1.24
C ARG A 41 27.55 28.37 -1.91
N ASP A 42 27.27 29.55 -2.46
CA ASP A 42 25.95 29.83 -3.06
C ASP A 42 25.66 28.96 -4.28
N ILE A 43 26.71 28.52 -4.99
CA ILE A 43 26.61 27.67 -6.18
C ILE A 43 26.22 26.24 -5.77
N ILE A 44 26.81 25.72 -4.69
CA ILE A 44 26.63 24.34 -4.22
C ILE A 44 25.48 24.19 -3.21
N LEU A 45 24.95 25.29 -2.68
CA LEU A 45 23.98 25.29 -1.59
C LEU A 45 22.72 24.48 -1.93
N ASN A 46 22.22 24.60 -3.17
CA ASN A 46 21.05 23.86 -3.62
C ASN A 46 21.28 22.34 -3.66
N GLU A 47 22.47 21.90 -4.09
CA GLU A 47 22.83 20.48 -4.09
C GLU A 47 22.93 19.97 -2.64
N LEU A 48 23.53 20.75 -1.74
CA LEU A 48 23.61 20.42 -0.32
C LEU A 48 22.22 20.33 0.35
N ILE A 49 21.30 21.25 0.02
CA ILE A 49 19.91 21.20 0.48
C ILE A 49 19.24 19.90 0.04
N LEU A 50 19.40 19.50 -1.22
CA LEU A 50 18.81 18.27 -1.75
C LEU A 50 19.36 17.02 -1.04
N ILE A 51 20.66 16.97 -0.78
CA ILE A 51 21.29 15.86 -0.03
C ILE A 51 20.73 15.80 1.41
N VAL A 52 20.67 16.95 2.09
CA VAL A 52 20.13 17.04 3.46
C VAL A 52 18.66 16.62 3.48
N GLN A 53 17.84 17.09 2.53
CA GLN A 53 16.44 16.69 2.44
C GLN A 53 16.31 15.18 2.22
N LYS A 54 17.07 14.61 1.28
CA LYS A 54 17.06 13.19 0.97
C LYS A 54 17.42 12.32 2.18
N ALA A 55 18.39 12.73 2.99
CA ALA A 55 18.78 12.02 4.21
C ALA A 55 17.65 11.94 5.26
N HIS A 56 16.76 12.93 5.30
CA HIS A 56 15.61 12.97 6.22
C HIS A 56 14.34 12.31 5.67
N GLU A 57 14.32 11.91 4.40
CA GLU A 57 13.08 11.48 3.75
C GLU A 57 12.52 10.19 4.35
N ASP A 58 13.36 9.27 4.79
CA ASP A 58 12.92 8.04 5.47
C ASP A 58 12.24 8.35 6.82
N ALA A 59 12.77 9.30 7.61
CA ALA A 59 12.14 9.73 8.85
C ALA A 59 10.77 10.40 8.59
N ARG A 60 10.68 11.25 7.56
CA ARG A 60 9.39 11.86 7.14
C ARG A 60 8.42 10.81 6.63
N TYR A 61 8.89 9.87 5.81
CA TYR A 61 8.12 8.72 5.33
C TYR A 61 7.52 7.95 6.50
N ARG A 62 8.32 7.68 7.55
CA ARG A 62 7.86 6.96 8.74
C ARG A 62 6.80 7.73 9.53
N LEU A 63 6.93 9.06 9.69
CA LEU A 63 5.93 9.90 10.34
C LEU A 63 4.60 9.91 9.55
N ARG A 64 4.67 10.05 8.22
CA ARG A 64 3.48 10.03 7.35
C ARG A 64 2.80 8.66 7.34
N LYS A 65 3.58 7.57 7.34
CA LYS A 65 3.10 6.18 7.45
C LYS A 65 2.35 5.94 8.77
N LEU A 66 2.82 6.49 9.90
CA LEU A 66 2.12 6.39 11.20
C LEU A 66 0.74 7.03 11.18
N ALA A 67 0.62 8.21 10.58
CA ALA A 67 -0.63 8.93 10.51
C ALA A 67 -1.65 8.30 9.56
N GLY A 68 -1.26 7.27 8.81
CA GLY A 68 -2.09 6.68 7.76
C GLY A 68 -2.24 7.58 6.53
N ASN A 69 -1.35 8.57 6.37
CA ASN A 69 -1.35 9.42 5.20
C ASN A 69 -0.82 8.64 3.99
N SER A 70 -1.68 8.54 2.99
CA SER A 70 -1.35 7.98 1.69
C SER A 70 -0.31 8.85 1.00
N LEU A 71 0.92 8.35 0.88
CA LEU A 71 2.04 9.01 0.18
C LEU A 71 1.90 9.06 -1.35
N PHE A 72 0.73 8.72 -1.89
CA PHE A 72 0.44 8.95 -3.29
C PHE A 72 0.46 10.46 -3.56
N PRO A 73 1.18 10.93 -4.59
CA PRO A 73 1.23 12.36 -4.95
C PRO A 73 -0.13 12.97 -5.35
N PHE A 74 -1.19 12.14 -5.39
CA PHE A 74 -2.57 12.51 -5.70
C PHE A 74 -3.58 12.02 -4.63
N GLY A 75 -3.13 11.72 -3.41
CA GLY A 75 -4.04 11.51 -2.27
C GLY A 75 -4.60 12.85 -1.78
N ASP A 76 -5.80 12.86 -1.18
CA ASP A 76 -6.26 14.05 -0.46
C ASP A 76 -5.26 14.29 0.68
N PHE A 77 -4.45 15.34 0.55
CA PHE A 77 -3.57 15.78 1.61
C PHE A 77 -4.45 16.08 2.83
N SER A 78 -4.16 15.47 3.98
CA SER A 78 -4.63 16.06 5.23
C SER A 78 -4.08 17.49 5.27
N GLU A 79 -4.90 18.48 5.66
CA GLU A 79 -4.47 19.88 5.78
C GLU A 79 -3.24 20.06 6.69
N SER A 80 -2.90 19.04 7.49
CA SER A 80 -1.70 18.94 8.31
C SER A 80 -0.84 17.76 7.85
N ASP A 81 0.38 18.00 7.35
CA ASP A 81 1.41 16.96 7.13
C ASP A 81 1.93 16.51 8.51
N PRO A 82 1.87 15.22 8.87
CA PRO A 82 2.40 14.68 10.14
C PRO A 82 3.90 14.87 10.31
N SER A 83 4.63 15.09 9.21
CA SER A 83 6.04 15.46 9.24
C SER A 83 6.28 16.96 9.38
N TYR A 84 5.21 17.77 9.51
CA TYR A 84 5.32 19.21 9.63
C TYR A 84 6.21 19.60 10.81
N GLY A 85 7.21 20.43 10.51
CA GLY A 85 8.22 20.88 11.47
C GLY A 85 9.34 19.88 11.74
N TYR A 86 9.36 18.72 11.09
CA TYR A 86 10.49 17.81 11.12
C TYR A 86 11.39 17.95 9.87
N PRO A 87 12.70 18.20 10.03
CA PRO A 87 13.44 18.49 11.27
C PRO A 87 13.52 19.99 11.61
N GLU A 88 12.80 20.87 10.90
CA GLU A 88 13.04 22.32 10.89
C GLU A 88 12.76 23.01 12.22
N ARG A 89 11.79 22.51 13.00
CA ARG A 89 11.43 23.02 14.34
C ARG A 89 12.29 22.45 15.45
N LEU A 90 13.16 21.48 15.17
CA LEU A 90 14.02 20.89 16.20
C LEU A 90 15.08 21.89 16.67
N ASN A 91 15.59 21.67 17.88
CA ASN A 91 16.63 22.50 18.46
C ASN A 91 17.87 22.54 17.53
N ILE A 92 18.53 23.69 17.46
CA ILE A 92 19.70 23.88 16.57
C ILE A 92 20.81 22.86 16.83
N ILE A 93 20.99 22.42 18.08
CA ILE A 93 22.00 21.40 18.44
C ILE A 93 21.66 20.06 17.80
N SER A 94 20.39 19.68 17.75
CA SER A 94 19.92 18.45 17.13
C SER A 94 20.07 18.50 15.61
N ARG A 95 19.75 19.66 15.00
CA ARG A 95 19.98 19.90 13.57
C ARG A 95 21.48 19.89 13.21
N GLN A 96 22.35 20.42 14.08
CA GLN A 96 23.80 20.32 13.94
C GLN A 96 24.28 18.87 14.03
N SER A 97 23.74 18.07 14.95
CA SER A 97 24.06 16.64 15.05
C SER A 97 23.72 15.91 13.76
N TYR A 98 22.48 16.05 13.27
CA TYR A 98 22.07 15.45 12.00
C TYR A 98 22.90 15.95 10.81
N PHE A 99 23.22 17.24 10.78
CA PHE A 99 24.10 17.79 9.74
C PHE A 99 25.48 17.15 9.77
N GLY A 100 26.06 16.96 10.96
CA GLY A 100 27.33 16.26 11.14
C GLY A 100 27.27 14.83 10.59
N ASP A 101 26.22 14.08 10.93
CA ASP A 101 26.03 12.70 10.46
C ASP A 101 25.91 12.65 8.92
N ILE A 102 25.09 13.53 8.34
CA ILE A 102 24.92 13.64 6.88
C ILE A 102 26.26 13.97 6.22
N PHE A 103 27.00 14.93 6.76
CA PHE A 103 28.28 15.33 6.21
C PHE A 103 29.35 14.24 6.33
N SER A 104 29.29 13.42 7.38
CA SER A 104 30.15 12.23 7.49
C SER A 104 29.84 11.20 6.40
N GLY A 105 28.56 11.04 6.02
CA GLY A 105 28.16 10.25 4.85
C GLY A 105 28.65 10.85 3.54
N ILE A 106 28.54 12.17 3.38
CA ILE A 106 29.11 12.90 2.24
C ILE A 106 30.61 12.61 2.14
N ILE A 107 31.33 12.63 3.26
CA ILE A 107 32.75 12.29 3.26
C ILE A 107 32.95 10.85 2.79
N ALA A 108 32.24 9.90 3.41
CA ALA A 108 32.30 8.47 3.08
C ALA A 108 32.14 8.20 1.58
N GLU A 109 31.12 8.79 0.93
CA GLU A 109 30.78 8.45 -0.46
C GLU A 109 31.52 9.27 -1.53
N ASN A 110 32.27 10.31 -1.16
CA ASN A 110 32.94 11.21 -2.10
C ASN A 110 34.47 11.18 -2.03
N PHE A 111 35.06 10.62 -0.97
CA PHE A 111 36.51 10.51 -0.85
C PHE A 111 36.98 9.05 -0.80
N ALA A 112 38.18 8.82 -1.36
CA ALA A 112 38.88 7.56 -1.29
C ALA A 112 39.40 7.33 0.15
N HIS A 113 38.72 6.49 0.93
CA HIS A 113 39.17 6.16 2.28
C HIS A 113 40.09 4.94 2.22
N PHE A 114 41.35 5.12 2.63
CA PHE A 114 42.39 4.08 2.59
C PHE A 114 42.58 3.43 1.21
N GLY A 115 42.41 4.21 0.13
CA GLY A 115 42.53 3.74 -1.25
C GLY A 115 41.36 2.89 -1.75
N GLN A 116 40.24 2.88 -1.03
CA GLN A 116 39.00 2.24 -1.45
C GLN A 116 38.01 3.28 -1.96
N ASP A 117 37.65 3.16 -3.24
CA ASP A 117 36.75 4.06 -3.97
C ASP A 117 35.42 3.35 -4.24
N ASP A 118 34.54 3.14 -3.24
CA ASP A 118 33.13 2.73 -3.43
C ASP A 118 32.38 2.50 -2.10
N TRP A 119 32.63 3.34 -1.10
CA TRP A 119 31.82 3.31 0.11
C TRP A 119 30.40 3.79 -0.18
N GLU A 120 29.40 3.10 0.38
CA GLU A 120 27.99 3.43 0.26
C GLU A 120 27.34 3.53 1.64
N VAL A 121 26.53 4.59 1.85
CA VAL A 121 25.65 4.75 3.01
C VAL A 121 24.25 4.28 2.62
N PRO A 122 23.79 3.10 3.10
CA PRO A 122 22.53 2.52 2.65
C PRO A 122 21.29 3.25 3.21
N ALA A 123 21.39 3.79 4.42
CA ALA A 123 20.31 4.54 5.07
C ALA A 123 20.82 5.35 6.27
N PHE A 124 20.14 6.47 6.58
CA PHE A 124 20.32 7.20 7.84
C PHE A 124 19.31 6.72 8.89
N LEU A 125 19.77 6.58 10.14
CA LEU A 125 18.97 6.02 11.24
C LEU A 125 18.08 7.05 11.97
N PHE A 126 17.78 8.18 11.33
CA PHE A 126 17.09 9.31 11.98
C PHE A 126 15.66 8.95 12.45
N ARG A 127 14.99 8.00 11.78
CA ARG A 127 13.65 7.52 12.19
C ARG A 127 13.63 6.86 13.58
N PHE A 128 14.79 6.49 14.13
CA PHE A 128 14.91 5.87 15.45
C PHE A 128 15.25 6.88 16.57
N HIS A 129 15.26 8.18 16.27
CA HIS A 129 15.47 9.22 17.28
C HIS A 129 14.17 9.56 18.03
N LEU A 130 13.62 8.57 18.74
CA LEU A 130 12.29 8.64 19.38
C LEU A 130 12.13 9.84 20.32
N VAL A 131 13.20 10.23 21.02
CA VAL A 131 13.19 11.37 21.97
C VAL A 131 12.90 12.69 21.24
N GLU A 132 13.46 12.90 20.05
CA GLU A 132 13.17 14.09 19.25
C GLU A 132 11.77 14.05 18.65
N PHE A 133 11.26 12.88 18.25
CA PHE A 133 9.87 12.78 17.77
C PHE A 133 8.84 13.02 18.87
N GLN A 134 9.05 12.51 20.08
CA GLN A 134 8.21 12.81 21.24
C GLN A 134 8.25 14.30 21.60
N HIS A 135 9.44 14.92 21.49
CA HIS A 135 9.59 16.34 21.73
C HIS A 135 8.94 17.19 20.64
N LEU A 136 9.07 16.82 19.37
CA LEU A 136 8.36 17.47 18.26
C LEU A 136 6.84 17.40 18.46
N GLU A 137 6.32 16.26 18.86
CA GLU A 137 4.89 16.10 19.17
C GLU A 137 4.46 17.01 20.33
N PHE A 138 5.28 17.13 21.38
CA PHE A 138 5.05 18.10 22.46
C PHE A 138 5.04 19.55 21.93
N LEU A 139 5.97 19.93 21.04
CA LEU A 139 6.01 21.27 20.43
C LEU A 139 4.81 21.54 19.52
N ASN A 140 4.29 20.50 18.86
CA ASN A 140 3.08 20.58 18.04
C ASN A 140 1.81 20.79 18.89
N GLN A 141 1.79 20.29 20.12
CA GLN A 141 0.65 20.45 21.04
C GLN A 141 0.69 21.73 21.90
N THR A 142 1.89 22.24 22.21
CA THR A 142 2.07 23.33 23.19
C THR A 142 2.51 24.66 22.60
N GLU A 143 2.91 24.69 21.32
CA GLU A 143 3.55 25.84 20.65
C GLU A 143 4.79 26.39 21.39
N GLU A 144 5.37 25.62 22.32
CA GLU A 144 6.60 26.00 23.04
C GLU A 144 7.83 26.03 22.11
N ILE A 145 8.92 26.62 22.61
CA ILE A 145 10.22 26.67 21.92
C ILE A 145 10.99 25.36 22.14
N ALA A 146 11.68 24.88 21.09
CA ALA A 146 12.44 23.64 21.12
C ALA A 146 13.62 23.66 22.12
N LYS A 147 13.63 22.72 23.06
CA LYS A 147 14.68 22.52 24.07
C LYS A 147 15.68 21.46 23.60
N LYS A 148 16.93 21.53 24.09
CA LYS A 148 17.97 20.53 23.82
C LYS A 148 17.55 19.16 24.35
N ARG A 149 17.73 18.11 23.54
CA ARG A 149 17.50 16.71 23.92
C ARG A 149 18.79 15.88 23.83
N PRO A 150 18.89 14.75 24.54
CA PRO A 150 19.94 13.77 24.31
C PRO A 150 19.96 13.34 22.84
N GLY A 151 21.16 13.15 22.28
CA GLY A 151 21.30 12.56 20.94
C GLY A 151 20.92 11.09 20.91
N ARG A 152 20.81 10.53 19.70
CA ARG A 152 20.53 9.11 19.50
C ARG A 152 21.68 8.27 20.07
N THR A 153 21.32 7.13 20.65
CA THR A 153 22.27 6.10 21.09
C THR A 153 22.45 5.07 19.97
N GLY A 154 23.68 4.58 19.78
CA GLY A 154 24.04 3.62 18.74
C GLY A 154 25.09 4.17 17.77
N ASP A 155 25.16 3.59 16.58
CA ASP A 155 26.12 3.90 15.53
C ASP A 155 25.60 5.04 14.65
N ASP A 156 26.13 6.27 14.77
CA ASP A 156 25.55 7.48 14.18
C ASP A 156 25.34 7.38 12.65
N CYS A 157 26.42 7.18 11.90
CA CYS A 157 26.44 6.97 10.45
C CYS A 157 27.32 5.76 10.09
N LEU A 158 26.85 4.95 9.14
CA LEU A 158 27.51 3.70 8.73
C LEU A 158 27.61 3.65 7.21
N ALA A 159 28.83 3.43 6.70
CA ALA A 159 29.05 3.12 5.29
C ALA A 159 29.64 1.71 5.15
N PHE A 160 29.39 1.08 4.00
CA PHE A 160 29.85 -0.28 3.73
C PHE A 160 30.52 -0.38 2.37
N LEU A 161 31.43 -1.33 2.26
CA LEU A 161 32.06 -1.72 1.01
C LEU A 161 31.58 -3.11 0.62
N ARG A 162 31.07 -3.27 -0.61
CA ARG A 162 30.62 -4.55 -1.16
C ARG A 162 31.55 -5.00 -2.29
N ASN A 163 31.78 -6.31 -2.39
CA ASN A 163 32.49 -6.88 -3.53
C ASN A 163 31.54 -7.03 -4.74
N SER A 164 32.06 -7.53 -5.87
CA SER A 164 31.29 -7.74 -7.11
C SER A 164 30.14 -8.74 -6.99
N GLU A 165 30.12 -9.55 -5.93
CA GLU A 165 29.07 -10.53 -5.62
C GLU A 165 28.02 -9.95 -4.64
N GLY A 166 28.16 -8.68 -4.24
CA GLY A 166 27.26 -8.00 -3.30
C GLY A 166 27.59 -8.26 -1.82
N VAL A 167 28.62 -9.03 -1.50
CA VAL A 167 28.99 -9.35 -0.11
C VAL A 167 29.70 -8.16 0.53
N ILE A 168 29.29 -7.79 1.75
CA ILE A 168 29.93 -6.73 2.53
C ILE A 168 31.28 -7.23 3.07
N ILE A 169 32.37 -6.61 2.61
CA ILE A 169 33.74 -6.96 3.02
C ILE A 169 34.32 -5.96 4.02
N ALA A 170 33.74 -4.76 4.14
CA ALA A 170 34.18 -3.78 5.13
C ALA A 170 33.05 -2.85 5.58
N SER A 171 33.20 -2.30 6.80
CA SER A 171 32.34 -1.24 7.35
C SER A 171 33.17 -0.05 7.80
N LEU A 172 32.66 1.16 7.54
CA LEU A 172 33.20 2.42 8.01
C LEU A 172 32.28 2.99 9.09
N PHE A 173 32.81 3.13 10.30
CA PHE A 173 32.10 3.70 11.44
C PHE A 173 32.34 5.20 11.49
N CYS A 174 31.31 5.98 11.18
CA CYS A 174 31.41 7.43 11.09
C CYS A 174 30.92 8.06 12.40
N GLU A 175 31.85 8.67 13.15
CA GLU A 175 31.53 9.46 14.33
C GLU A 175 31.63 10.96 13.99
N ALA A 176 30.50 11.67 14.06
CA ALA A 176 30.44 13.06 13.65
C ALA A 176 30.29 14.02 14.84
N LYS A 177 30.93 15.19 14.71
CA LYS A 177 30.81 16.33 15.63
C LYS A 177 30.70 17.60 14.82
N CYS A 178 29.63 18.36 15.05
CA CYS A 178 29.38 19.63 14.36
C CYS A 178 29.18 20.75 15.38
N THR A 179 30.00 21.79 15.30
CA THR A 179 29.99 22.91 16.25
C THR A 179 30.36 24.24 15.59
N THR A 180 29.71 25.33 16.04
CA THR A 180 30.05 26.70 15.63
C THR A 180 31.39 27.17 16.18
N ASN A 181 31.76 26.69 17.36
CA ASN A 181 33.03 26.98 18.02
C ASN A 181 33.96 25.76 17.99
N HIS A 182 35.15 25.89 18.55
CA HIS A 182 36.04 24.75 18.80
C HIS A 182 35.91 24.29 20.26
N TYR A 183 35.75 22.99 20.47
CA TYR A 183 35.74 22.36 21.80
C TYR A 183 36.62 21.10 21.77
N THR A 184 37.79 21.17 22.40
CA THR A 184 38.76 20.05 22.45
C THR A 184 38.16 18.78 23.05
N ILE A 185 37.23 18.93 24.01
CA ILE A 185 36.51 17.81 24.64
C ILE A 185 35.73 16.98 23.59
N MET A 186 35.14 17.61 22.57
CA MET A 186 34.37 16.90 21.54
C MET A 186 35.26 16.03 20.66
N ILE A 187 36.50 16.45 20.39
CA ILE A 187 37.50 15.65 19.66
C ILE A 187 37.86 14.42 20.49
N ALA A 188 38.11 14.60 21.78
CA ALA A 188 38.41 13.52 22.70
C ALA A 188 37.24 12.52 22.81
N GLU A 189 36.00 13.00 22.92
CA GLU A 189 34.79 12.18 22.95
C GLU A 189 34.58 11.38 21.66
N ALA A 190 34.79 11.99 20.49
CA ALA A 190 34.68 11.29 19.21
C ALA A 190 35.68 10.13 19.09
N HIS A 191 36.95 10.39 19.44
CA HIS A 191 38.00 9.35 19.43
C HIS A 191 37.72 8.23 20.45
N LYS A 192 37.14 8.58 21.60
CA LYS A 192 36.75 7.61 22.62
C LYS A 192 35.58 6.73 22.15
N LYS A 193 34.53 7.34 21.59
CA LYS A 193 33.32 6.61 21.13
C LYS A 193 33.65 5.70 19.95
N VAL A 194 34.40 6.18 18.97
CA VAL A 194 34.79 5.34 17.82
C VAL A 194 35.74 4.19 18.22
N SER A 195 36.40 4.27 19.39
CA SER A 195 37.27 3.20 19.92
C SER A 195 36.53 2.02 20.55
N GLU A 196 35.21 2.00 20.52
CA GLU A 196 34.44 0.88 21.07
C GLU A 196 34.86 -0.47 20.44
N PRO A 197 34.78 -1.58 21.22
CA PRO A 197 35.42 -2.84 20.85
C PRO A 197 34.64 -3.66 19.83
N HIS A 198 33.36 -3.33 19.55
CA HIS A 198 32.52 -4.12 18.67
C HIS A 198 33.05 -4.06 17.22
N ILE A 199 33.11 -5.20 16.53
CA ILE A 199 33.67 -5.25 15.15
C ILE A 199 32.56 -5.01 14.10
N LYS A 200 31.40 -5.62 14.29
CA LYS A 200 30.22 -5.42 13.43
C LYS A 200 29.35 -4.29 13.98
N PRO A 201 28.73 -3.47 13.13
CA PRO A 201 27.81 -2.44 13.59
C PRO A 201 26.64 -3.04 14.38
N VAL A 202 26.27 -2.38 15.47
CA VAL A 202 25.17 -2.82 16.34
C VAL A 202 23.81 -2.46 15.75
N ASP A 203 23.76 -1.42 14.91
CA ASP A 203 22.52 -0.92 14.30
C ASP A 203 22.18 -1.55 12.93
N ILE A 204 22.83 -2.67 12.54
CA ILE A 204 22.46 -3.40 11.31
C ILE A 204 20.96 -3.75 11.26
N PRO A 205 20.32 -4.26 12.34
CA PRO A 205 18.89 -4.57 12.33
C PRO A 205 18.01 -3.35 11.98
N GLN A 206 18.38 -2.16 12.42
CA GLN A 206 17.67 -0.91 12.16
C GLN A 206 17.81 -0.49 10.71
N ILE A 207 18.98 -0.69 10.08
CA ILE A 207 19.17 -0.48 8.63
C ILE A 207 18.30 -1.47 7.85
N ILE A 208 18.27 -2.75 8.26
CA ILE A 208 17.40 -3.77 7.64
C ILE A 208 15.92 -3.39 7.77
N GLU A 209 15.48 -2.86 8.92
CA GLU A 209 14.11 -2.39 9.11
C GLU A 209 13.76 -1.23 8.17
N ILE A 210 14.67 -0.25 8.03
CA ILE A 210 14.49 0.85 7.08
C ILE A 210 14.34 0.31 5.67
N LEU A 211 15.31 -0.48 5.20
CA LEU A 211 15.33 -0.96 3.83
C LEU A 211 14.18 -1.94 3.52
N GLY A 212 13.77 -2.75 4.50
CA GLY A 212 12.66 -3.69 4.37
C GLY A 212 11.28 -3.04 4.24
N ASP A 213 11.14 -1.75 4.58
CA ASP A 213 9.91 -0.99 4.34
C ASP A 213 9.72 -0.61 2.85
N TYR A 214 10.73 -0.85 2.00
CA TYR A 214 10.74 -0.46 0.59
C TYR A 214 10.71 -1.65 -0.36
N ASN A 215 9.74 -1.63 -1.28
CA ASN A 215 9.53 -2.69 -2.27
C ASN A 215 10.33 -2.44 -3.56
N ASP A 216 11.65 -2.38 -3.46
CA ASP A 216 12.54 -2.23 -4.61
C ASP A 216 13.76 -3.15 -4.55
N LEU A 217 14.33 -3.45 -5.73
CA LEU A 217 15.42 -4.42 -5.87
C LEU A 217 16.71 -3.96 -5.16
N TYR A 218 17.03 -2.66 -5.18
CA TYR A 218 18.22 -2.13 -4.49
C TYR A 218 18.13 -2.34 -2.97
N SER A 219 16.97 -2.01 -2.38
CA SER A 219 16.73 -2.23 -0.95
C SER A 219 16.79 -3.71 -0.58
N SER A 220 16.27 -4.60 -1.45
CA SER A 220 16.29 -6.06 -1.23
C SER A 220 17.71 -6.63 -1.24
N GLU A 221 18.54 -6.27 -2.22
CA GLU A 221 19.95 -6.68 -2.30
C GLU A 221 20.76 -6.25 -1.07
N TRP A 222 20.54 -5.02 -0.59
CA TRP A 222 21.17 -4.55 0.64
C TRP A 222 20.69 -5.30 1.88
N VAL A 223 19.39 -5.58 1.99
CA VAL A 223 18.84 -6.36 3.11
C VAL A 223 19.49 -7.74 3.18
N ASP A 224 19.66 -8.42 2.04
CA ASP A 224 20.32 -9.73 2.00
C ASP A 224 21.79 -9.64 2.40
N SER A 225 22.51 -8.66 1.86
CA SER A 225 23.92 -8.39 2.20
C SER A 225 24.12 -8.11 3.70
N LEU A 226 23.24 -7.29 4.28
CA LEU A 226 23.27 -6.92 5.70
C LEU A 226 22.86 -8.09 6.61
N ARG A 227 21.92 -8.95 6.17
CA ARG A 227 21.54 -10.17 6.91
C ARG A 227 22.69 -11.16 6.97
N VAL A 228 23.42 -11.35 5.86
CA VAL A 228 24.63 -12.17 5.84
C VAL A 228 25.64 -11.63 6.85
N LEU A 229 25.94 -10.32 6.80
CA LEU A 229 26.85 -9.71 7.76
C LEU A 229 26.34 -9.83 9.21
N TRP A 230 25.04 -9.70 9.47
CA TRP A 230 24.50 -9.74 10.83
C TRP A 230 24.46 -11.15 11.43
N LEU A 231 24.03 -12.14 10.65
CA LEU A 231 23.72 -13.49 11.12
C LEU A 231 24.92 -14.45 11.07
N GLU A 232 25.89 -14.21 10.18
CA GLU A 232 27.06 -15.07 10.08
C GLU A 232 28.14 -14.69 11.11
N LYS A 233 29.10 -15.61 11.36
CA LYS A 233 30.30 -15.26 12.15
C LYS A 233 31.17 -14.31 11.34
N VAL A 234 31.95 -13.45 12.01
CA VAL A 234 32.88 -12.51 11.34
C VAL A 234 33.79 -13.32 10.41
N ASP A 235 33.71 -13.07 9.11
CA ASP A 235 34.61 -13.66 8.12
C ASP A 235 36.04 -13.13 8.36
N ILE A 236 37.06 -13.95 8.07
CA ILE A 236 38.48 -13.57 8.11
C ILE A 236 38.75 -12.37 7.21
N ASN A 237 37.95 -12.19 6.15
CA ASN A 237 38.11 -11.10 5.19
C ASN A 237 37.33 -9.83 5.53
N TYR A 238 36.57 -9.80 6.64
CA TYR A 238 35.81 -8.61 7.05
C TYR A 238 36.67 -7.63 7.85
N GLU A 239 36.66 -6.36 7.47
CA GLU A 239 37.42 -5.33 8.18
C GLU A 239 36.58 -4.11 8.59
N ARG A 240 36.80 -3.66 9.83
CA ARG A 240 36.25 -2.41 10.36
C ARG A 240 37.25 -1.27 10.22
N TYR A 241 36.79 -0.17 9.64
CA TYR A 241 37.47 1.11 9.54
C TYR A 241 36.72 2.15 10.39
N ASP A 242 37.47 3.10 10.93
CA ASP A 242 36.92 4.17 11.77
C ASP A 242 37.10 5.52 11.05
N LEU A 243 36.05 6.34 11.03
CA LEU A 243 36.04 7.70 10.48
C LEU A 243 35.57 8.68 11.55
N ILE A 244 36.34 9.74 11.77
CA ILE A 244 35.92 10.88 12.60
C ILE A 244 35.68 12.07 11.69
N SER A 245 34.50 12.68 11.78
CA SER A 245 34.15 13.91 11.05
C SER A 245 33.96 15.05 12.05
N TYR A 246 34.88 16.02 12.06
CA TYR A 246 34.84 17.17 12.98
C TYR A 246 34.64 18.47 12.20
N ILE A 247 33.41 18.97 12.19
CA ILE A 247 33.04 20.27 11.61
C ILE A 247 33.17 21.36 12.68
N CYS A 248 34.02 22.36 12.41
CA CYS A 248 34.19 23.50 13.30
C CYS A 248 34.07 24.84 12.56
N GLY A 249 33.31 25.77 13.17
CA GLY A 249 33.16 27.14 12.68
C GLY A 249 34.28 28.10 13.06
N LYS A 250 35.03 27.78 14.13
CA LYS A 250 36.18 28.57 14.59
C LYS A 250 37.49 27.90 14.17
N HIS A 251 38.15 28.49 13.18
CA HIS A 251 39.42 28.00 12.67
C HIS A 251 40.59 28.34 13.61
N PRO A 252 41.63 27.49 13.66
CA PRO A 252 42.83 27.75 14.46
C PRO A 252 43.63 28.93 13.87
N VAL A 253 44.21 29.76 14.74
CA VAL A 253 44.92 31.00 14.36
C VAL A 253 46.44 30.77 14.27
N GLU A 254 47.00 29.97 15.17
CA GLU A 254 48.44 29.70 15.27
C GLU A 254 48.86 28.42 14.54
N ASN A 255 48.03 27.37 14.61
CA ASN A 255 48.25 26.07 13.95
C ASN A 255 47.28 25.89 12.77
N PRO A 256 47.61 25.08 11.75
CA PRO A 256 46.73 24.88 10.61
C PRO A 256 45.52 23.96 10.91
N THR A 257 45.58 23.14 11.96
CA THR A 257 44.59 22.11 12.33
C THR A 257 44.41 22.02 13.84
N TRP A 258 43.25 21.55 14.28
CA TRP A 258 42.93 21.20 15.66
C TRP A 258 43.24 19.73 15.99
N ILE A 259 43.07 18.83 15.02
CA ILE A 259 43.43 17.43 15.10
C ILE A 259 44.88 17.28 14.63
N SER A 260 45.66 16.43 15.30
CA SER A 260 47.06 16.22 14.95
C SER A 260 47.16 15.52 13.58
N PRO A 261 47.97 16.03 12.63
CA PRO A 261 48.17 15.38 11.34
C PRO A 261 49.05 14.13 11.41
N GLU A 262 49.80 13.96 12.51
CA GLU A 262 50.84 12.92 12.65
C GLU A 262 50.33 11.68 13.38
N LYS A 263 49.45 11.83 14.37
CA LYS A 263 48.96 10.73 15.20
C LYS A 263 47.52 10.91 15.67
N PRO A 264 46.77 9.81 15.92
CA PRO A 264 45.45 9.86 16.56
C PRO A 264 45.50 10.54 17.93
N HIS A 265 44.35 11.06 18.37
CA HIS A 265 44.19 11.56 19.74
C HIS A 265 44.42 10.44 20.77
N GLU A 266 44.94 10.77 21.95
CA GLU A 266 45.30 9.80 23.02
C GLU A 266 44.11 8.97 23.54
N GLN A 267 42.88 9.42 23.29
CA GLN A 267 41.66 8.70 23.65
C GLN A 267 41.29 7.61 22.63
N TYR A 268 41.97 7.55 21.48
CA TYR A 268 41.78 6.49 20.51
C TYR A 268 42.62 5.27 20.87
N THR A 269 41.96 4.22 21.35
CA THR A 269 42.62 3.04 21.92
C THR A 269 42.45 1.78 21.09
N ALA A 270 41.60 1.82 20.05
CA ALA A 270 41.27 0.65 19.25
C ALA A 270 42.42 0.18 18.34
N GLY A 271 43.32 1.10 17.94
CA GLY A 271 44.45 0.77 17.06
C GLY A 271 44.02 0.17 15.71
N ARG A 272 42.80 0.47 15.23
CA ARG A 272 42.31 0.15 13.88
C ARG A 272 42.69 1.27 12.90
N ARG A 273 42.44 1.05 11.61
CA ARG A 273 42.61 2.10 10.59
C ARG A 273 41.63 3.24 10.84
N LEU A 274 42.17 4.44 11.06
CA LEU A 274 41.42 5.64 11.44
C LEU A 274 41.68 6.76 10.45
N GLU A 275 40.61 7.33 9.90
CA GLU A 275 40.67 8.60 9.18
C GLU A 275 39.99 9.69 10.01
N ALA A 276 40.74 10.72 10.37
CA ALA A 276 40.22 11.89 11.06
C ALA A 276 40.10 13.06 10.09
N VAL A 277 38.87 13.48 9.81
CA VAL A 277 38.54 14.54 8.88
C VAL A 277 38.14 15.79 9.65
N GLU A 278 38.98 16.82 9.57
CA GLU A 278 38.73 18.14 10.12
C GLU A 278 38.16 19.06 9.04
N ILE A 279 37.00 19.66 9.30
CA ILE A 279 36.24 20.45 8.32
C ILE A 279 36.06 21.86 8.85
N HIS A 280 36.58 22.82 8.11
CA HIS A 280 36.52 24.25 8.39
C HIS A 280 35.41 24.88 7.54
N LEU A 281 34.24 25.08 8.14
CA LEU A 281 33.11 25.78 7.50
C LEU A 281 32.87 27.13 8.16
N HIS A 282 32.61 28.18 7.39
CA HIS A 282 32.26 29.49 7.93
C HIS A 282 30.80 29.54 8.38
N GLU A 283 30.48 30.27 9.45
CA GLU A 283 29.09 30.54 9.85
C GLU A 283 28.21 29.27 9.96
N VAL A 284 28.74 28.21 10.58
CA VAL A 284 28.11 26.86 10.63
C VAL A 284 26.63 26.91 11.03
N GLU A 285 26.26 27.70 12.04
CA GLU A 285 24.87 27.81 12.48
C GLU A 285 23.96 28.47 11.43
N ASN A 286 24.45 29.46 10.70
CA ASN A 286 23.73 30.05 9.58
C ASN A 286 23.56 29.02 8.47
N LEU A 287 24.65 28.34 8.08
CA LEU A 287 24.60 27.29 7.06
C LEU A 287 23.60 26.17 7.43
N VAL A 288 23.68 25.64 8.66
CA VAL A 288 22.75 24.63 9.17
C VAL A 288 21.32 25.16 9.14
N THR A 289 21.09 26.39 9.58
CA THR A 289 19.75 27.00 9.53
C THR A 289 19.24 27.12 8.09
N THR A 290 20.08 27.54 7.15
CA THR A 290 19.73 27.68 5.73
C THR A 290 19.40 26.33 5.09
N VAL A 291 20.22 25.29 5.28
CA VAL A 291 19.97 23.98 4.64
C VAL A 291 18.75 23.26 5.18
N TYR A 292 18.33 23.59 6.41
CA TYR A 292 17.11 23.10 7.04
C TYR A 292 15.93 24.09 6.95
N SER A 293 16.06 25.21 6.26
CA SER A 293 14.91 26.11 6.02
C SER A 293 14.10 25.59 4.84
N GLN A 294 12.77 25.60 4.94
CA GLN A 294 11.93 25.23 3.79
C GLN A 294 12.23 26.16 2.62
N PRO A 295 12.45 25.65 1.40
CA PRO A 295 12.38 26.51 0.22
C PRO A 295 10.97 27.11 0.20
N ALA A 296 10.88 28.43 0.10
CA ALA A 296 9.60 29.08 -0.16
C ALA A 296 9.00 28.40 -1.39
N ILE A 297 7.94 27.62 -1.18
CA ILE A 297 7.11 27.16 -2.27
C ILE A 297 6.63 28.47 -2.90
N ALA A 298 7.19 28.81 -4.06
CA ALA A 298 6.53 29.71 -4.96
C ALA A 298 5.15 29.07 -5.16
N THR A 299 4.15 29.62 -4.48
CA THR A 299 2.76 29.50 -4.90
C THR A 299 2.77 29.91 -6.36
N LEU A 300 2.82 28.90 -7.24
CA LEU A 300 2.23 29.00 -8.56
C LEU A 300 0.75 29.22 -8.30
N SER A 301 0.41 30.48 -8.01
CA SER A 301 -0.88 31.05 -8.32
C SER A 301 -1.03 30.87 -9.82
N ILE A 302 -1.56 29.70 -10.20
CA ILE A 302 -2.24 29.56 -11.47
C ILE A 302 -3.45 30.45 -11.32
N ASP A 303 -3.36 31.66 -11.87
CA ASP A 303 -4.52 32.49 -12.14
C ASP A 303 -5.45 31.67 -13.03
N ILE A 304 -6.42 31.01 -12.41
CA ILE A 304 -7.58 30.48 -13.11
C ILE A 304 -8.35 31.73 -13.55
N PRO A 305 -8.51 32.01 -14.86
CA PRO A 305 -9.36 33.09 -15.27
C PRO A 305 -10.77 32.77 -14.79
N THR A 306 -11.33 33.67 -13.98
CA THR A 306 -12.74 33.66 -13.58
C THR A 306 -13.58 33.80 -14.84
N GLN A 307 -13.89 32.69 -15.50
CA GLN A 307 -15.05 32.62 -16.37
C GLN A 307 -16.26 32.52 -15.45
N THR A 308 -16.93 33.66 -15.29
CA THR A 308 -18.32 33.73 -14.83
C THR A 308 -19.14 32.78 -15.70
N VAL A 309 -19.52 31.64 -15.11
CA VAL A 309 -20.55 30.76 -15.65
C VAL A 309 -21.85 31.55 -15.63
N GLN A 310 -22.27 32.07 -16.78
CA GLN A 310 -23.66 32.46 -16.97
C GLN A 310 -24.52 31.20 -16.86
N GLN A 311 -25.49 31.22 -15.95
CA GLN A 311 -26.54 30.21 -15.89
C GLN A 311 -27.23 30.14 -17.27
N PRO A 312 -27.51 28.94 -17.80
CA PRO A 312 -28.21 28.81 -19.06
C PRO A 312 -29.63 29.38 -18.92
N ASP A 313 -30.05 30.10 -19.95
CA ASP A 313 -31.32 30.81 -20.04
C ASP A 313 -32.47 29.79 -20.12
N ASP A 314 -33.52 29.98 -19.31
CA ASP A 314 -34.67 29.06 -19.19
C ASP A 314 -35.42 28.83 -20.53
N ALA A 315 -35.15 29.68 -21.53
CA ALA A 315 -35.69 29.57 -22.88
C ALA A 315 -35.01 28.50 -23.76
N GLU A 316 -33.74 28.12 -23.50
CA GLU A 316 -33.06 27.06 -24.24
C GLU A 316 -33.44 25.65 -23.74
N ILE A 317 -33.79 25.52 -22.46
CA ILE A 317 -34.31 24.28 -21.87
C ILE A 317 -35.74 24.00 -22.37
N ALA A 318 -36.55 25.03 -22.61
CA ALA A 318 -37.90 24.88 -23.15
C ALA A 318 -37.92 24.43 -24.63
N LYS A 319 -36.88 24.75 -25.41
CA LYS A 319 -36.77 24.37 -26.82
C LYS A 319 -36.19 22.97 -27.02
N ALA A 320 -35.33 22.50 -26.09
CA ALA A 320 -34.86 21.12 -26.07
C ALA A 320 -35.95 20.11 -25.63
N ASN A 321 -37.00 20.57 -24.94
CA ASN A 321 -38.11 19.73 -24.48
C ASN A 321 -39.30 19.66 -25.47
N SER A 322 -39.30 20.43 -26.56
CA SER A 322 -40.41 20.45 -27.53
C SER A 322 -40.24 19.52 -28.73
N ASP A 323 -39.05 18.93 -28.93
CA ASP A 323 -38.78 17.93 -29.99
C ASP A 323 -38.75 16.49 -29.46
N VAL A 324 -39.41 16.25 -28.31
CA VAL A 324 -39.77 14.89 -27.89
C VAL A 324 -41.01 14.47 -28.68
N ILE A 325 -40.78 14.03 -29.92
CA ILE A 325 -41.75 13.15 -30.60
C ILE A 325 -41.76 11.84 -29.81
N VAL A 326 -42.87 11.65 -29.11
CA VAL A 326 -43.27 10.40 -28.46
C VAL A 326 -43.64 9.40 -29.56
N GLU A 327 -42.64 8.77 -30.18
CA GLU A 327 -42.76 7.44 -30.79
C GLU A 327 -41.43 6.72 -30.56
N GLY A 328 -41.22 6.32 -29.29
CA GLY A 328 -40.21 5.33 -28.97
C GLY A 328 -40.69 3.96 -29.46
N GLU A 329 -40.47 3.66 -30.74
CA GLU A 329 -40.21 2.28 -31.13
C GLU A 329 -38.99 1.83 -30.32
N VAL A 330 -39.26 0.89 -29.43
CA VAL A 330 -38.26 0.11 -28.71
C VAL A 330 -37.36 -0.55 -29.76
N LEU A 331 -36.21 0.06 -30.07
CA LEU A 331 -35.10 -0.65 -30.69
C LEU A 331 -34.48 -1.56 -29.62
N GLN A 332 -35.22 -2.63 -29.31
CA GLN A 332 -34.61 -3.90 -28.95
C GLN A 332 -33.62 -4.20 -30.07
N ASN A 333 -32.32 -4.16 -29.76
CA ASN A 333 -31.38 -4.97 -30.53
C ASN A 333 -31.92 -6.39 -30.49
N GLU A 334 -32.54 -6.84 -31.57
CA GLU A 334 -32.74 -8.26 -31.86
C GLU A 334 -31.36 -8.90 -32.02
N MET A 335 -30.64 -9.10 -30.90
CA MET A 335 -29.72 -10.20 -30.80
C MET A 335 -30.59 -11.43 -30.97
N THR A 336 -30.48 -12.07 -32.13
CA THR A 336 -31.08 -13.37 -32.41
C THR A 336 -30.79 -14.28 -31.22
N GLN A 337 -31.82 -14.60 -30.42
CA GLN A 337 -31.62 -15.53 -29.33
C GLN A 337 -31.09 -16.83 -29.92
N PRO A 338 -30.04 -17.43 -29.33
CA PRO A 338 -29.46 -18.66 -29.84
C PRO A 338 -30.59 -19.69 -30.00
N SER A 339 -30.60 -20.38 -31.13
CA SER A 339 -31.66 -21.36 -31.41
C SER A 339 -31.72 -22.41 -30.29
N ASN A 340 -32.90 -22.97 -30.04
CA ASN A 340 -33.06 -24.01 -29.01
C ASN A 340 -32.08 -25.19 -29.21
N GLU A 341 -31.69 -25.46 -30.45
CA GLU A 341 -30.68 -26.46 -30.81
C GLU A 341 -29.27 -26.06 -30.34
N VAL A 342 -28.87 -24.80 -30.55
CA VAL A 342 -27.57 -24.26 -30.08
C VAL A 342 -27.50 -24.28 -28.55
N ILE A 343 -28.59 -23.93 -27.87
CA ILE A 343 -28.68 -24.00 -26.40
C ILE A 343 -28.56 -25.45 -25.92
N ALA A 344 -29.22 -26.40 -26.59
CA ALA A 344 -29.13 -27.82 -26.25
C ALA A 344 -27.70 -28.36 -26.45
N LEU A 345 -27.04 -28.02 -27.56
CA LEU A 345 -25.65 -28.37 -27.84
C LEU A 345 -24.68 -27.79 -26.81
N ALA A 346 -24.85 -26.52 -26.42
CA ALA A 346 -24.04 -25.89 -25.38
C ALA A 346 -24.16 -26.62 -24.03
N LYS A 347 -25.37 -27.06 -23.66
CA LYS A 347 -25.61 -27.87 -22.45
C LYS A 347 -24.99 -29.26 -22.54
N GLU A 348 -25.14 -29.93 -23.67
CA GLU A 348 -24.55 -31.25 -23.91
C GLU A 348 -23.02 -31.20 -23.82
N LEU A 349 -22.41 -30.22 -24.50
CA LEU A 349 -20.97 -29.98 -24.47
C LEU A 349 -20.47 -29.74 -23.04
N GLN A 350 -21.14 -28.86 -22.29
CA GLN A 350 -20.79 -28.62 -20.89
C GLN A 350 -20.90 -29.89 -20.05
N ASN A 351 -21.99 -30.65 -20.17
CA ASN A 351 -22.16 -31.89 -19.41
C ASN A 351 -21.07 -32.92 -19.73
N SER A 352 -20.61 -32.97 -21.00
CA SER A 352 -19.57 -33.89 -21.44
C SER A 352 -18.17 -33.53 -20.93
N LEU A 353 -17.80 -32.24 -20.90
CA LEU A 353 -16.44 -31.79 -20.59
C LEU A 353 -16.28 -31.21 -19.18
N ALA A 354 -17.33 -30.59 -18.63
CA ALA A 354 -17.36 -29.92 -17.33
C ALA A 354 -18.26 -30.63 -16.29
N GLY A 355 -18.53 -31.92 -16.50
CA GLY A 355 -19.20 -32.75 -15.50
C GLY A 355 -18.37 -32.96 -14.22
N ASN A 356 -18.97 -33.62 -13.23
CA ASN A 356 -18.36 -33.91 -11.92
C ASN A 356 -17.08 -34.76 -11.97
N ARG A 357 -16.82 -35.44 -13.11
CA ARG A 357 -15.61 -36.25 -13.33
C ARG A 357 -14.83 -35.66 -14.49
N LEU A 358 -13.50 -35.74 -14.40
CA LEU A 358 -12.63 -35.41 -15.54
C LEU A 358 -12.78 -36.51 -16.60
N THR A 359 -12.88 -36.11 -17.87
CA THR A 359 -12.77 -37.07 -18.98
C THR A 359 -11.35 -37.67 -18.99
N PRO A 360 -11.13 -38.86 -19.58
CA PRO A 360 -9.81 -39.45 -19.65
C PRO A 360 -8.75 -38.51 -20.24
N ALA A 361 -9.11 -37.73 -21.26
CA ALA A 361 -8.24 -36.76 -21.90
C ALA A 361 -7.88 -35.58 -20.97
N ILE A 362 -8.86 -35.03 -20.24
CA ILE A 362 -8.65 -33.94 -19.29
C ILE A 362 -7.83 -34.42 -18.08
N ALA A 363 -8.12 -35.61 -17.55
CA ALA A 363 -7.37 -36.22 -16.46
C ALA A 363 -5.90 -36.45 -16.85
N LYS A 364 -5.65 -36.82 -18.12
CA LYS A 364 -4.31 -36.97 -18.68
C LYS A 364 -3.57 -35.63 -18.74
N LEU A 365 -4.21 -34.54 -19.16
CA LEU A 365 -3.63 -33.18 -19.11
C LEU A 365 -3.29 -32.77 -17.68
N TYR A 366 -4.22 -32.96 -16.74
CA TYR A 366 -3.96 -32.66 -15.32
C TYR A 366 -2.72 -33.42 -14.82
N SER A 367 -2.67 -34.74 -15.06
CA SER A 367 -1.52 -35.55 -14.66
C SER A 367 -0.22 -35.14 -15.36
N GLN A 368 -0.28 -34.72 -16.63
CA GLN A 368 0.86 -34.19 -17.36
C GLN A 368 1.38 -32.92 -16.68
N HIS A 369 0.50 -31.94 -16.48
CA HIS A 369 0.82 -30.67 -15.82
C HIS A 369 1.41 -30.89 -14.42
N THR A 370 0.79 -31.71 -13.57
CA THR A 370 1.29 -31.98 -12.21
C THR A 370 2.70 -32.56 -12.21
N ARG A 371 3.01 -33.49 -13.13
CA ARG A 371 4.35 -34.08 -13.24
C ARG A 371 5.39 -33.06 -13.68
N LEU A 372 5.05 -32.23 -14.66
CA LEU A 372 5.94 -31.19 -15.16
C LEU A 372 6.20 -30.11 -14.12
N ARG A 373 5.15 -29.64 -13.43
CA ARG A 373 5.25 -28.67 -12.33
C ARG A 373 6.12 -29.18 -11.18
N ALA A 374 6.13 -30.49 -10.92
CA ALA A 374 7.00 -31.11 -9.91
C ALA A 374 8.46 -31.32 -10.39
N GLY A 375 8.85 -30.83 -11.57
CA GLY A 375 10.17 -31.02 -12.15
C GLY A 375 10.43 -32.44 -12.68
N GLY A 376 9.39 -33.27 -12.77
CA GLY A 376 9.49 -34.64 -13.30
C GLY A 376 9.42 -34.71 -14.82
N LYS A 377 9.76 -35.89 -15.37
CA LYS A 377 9.52 -36.17 -16.80
C LYS A 377 8.01 -36.26 -17.08
N GLY A 378 7.59 -35.74 -18.22
CA GLY A 378 6.22 -35.88 -18.73
C GLY A 378 5.75 -37.33 -18.86
N LEU A 379 4.46 -37.52 -19.08
CA LEU A 379 3.82 -38.81 -19.34
C LEU A 379 4.33 -39.38 -20.67
N THR A 380 4.70 -40.66 -20.65
CA THR A 380 5.19 -41.39 -21.83
C THR A 380 4.15 -41.51 -22.95
N GLY A 381 2.87 -41.45 -22.60
CA GLY A 381 1.76 -41.48 -23.56
C GLY A 381 1.28 -40.11 -24.01
N TRP A 382 1.91 -39.00 -23.59
CA TRP A 382 1.51 -37.65 -24.01
C TRP A 382 1.94 -37.39 -25.46
N ARG A 383 1.01 -36.92 -26.30
CA ARG A 383 1.29 -36.52 -27.69
C ARG A 383 1.26 -34.99 -27.80
N GLU A 384 2.03 -34.43 -28.72
CA GLU A 384 2.17 -32.97 -28.88
C GLU A 384 0.86 -32.29 -29.31
N ASP A 385 0.03 -32.97 -30.11
CA ASP A 385 -1.28 -32.48 -30.57
C ASP A 385 -2.33 -32.38 -29.45
N GLU A 386 -2.18 -33.16 -28.37
CA GLU A 386 -3.14 -33.17 -27.26
C GLU A 386 -3.25 -31.83 -26.54
N ALA A 387 -2.19 -31.02 -26.50
CA ALA A 387 -2.26 -29.68 -25.92
C ALA A 387 -3.23 -28.77 -26.71
N GLY A 388 -3.13 -28.78 -28.05
CA GLY A 388 -4.01 -28.02 -28.93
C GLY A 388 -5.46 -28.51 -28.91
N GLU A 389 -5.69 -29.82 -28.78
CA GLU A 389 -7.05 -30.35 -28.58
C GLU A 389 -7.68 -29.84 -27.27
N ARG A 390 -6.92 -29.88 -26.16
CA ARG A 390 -7.44 -29.41 -24.86
C ARG A 390 -7.64 -27.90 -24.84
N LEU A 391 -6.84 -27.15 -25.60
CA LEU A 391 -7.02 -25.71 -25.80
C LEU A 391 -8.35 -25.41 -26.52
N ASN A 392 -8.66 -26.18 -27.57
CA ASN A 392 -9.96 -26.09 -28.26
C ASN A 392 -11.13 -26.47 -27.34
N ASP A 393 -10.97 -27.49 -26.48
CA ASP A 393 -11.98 -27.86 -25.49
C ASP A 393 -12.27 -26.71 -24.52
N ALA A 394 -11.23 -25.98 -24.07
CA ALA A 394 -11.38 -24.79 -23.23
C ALA A 394 -12.14 -23.67 -23.95
N MET A 395 -11.79 -23.38 -25.21
CA MET A 395 -12.47 -22.35 -26.02
C MET A 395 -13.96 -22.68 -26.23
N ARG A 396 -14.28 -23.94 -26.57
CA ARG A 396 -15.66 -24.42 -26.73
C ARG A 396 -16.46 -24.30 -25.44
N LEU A 397 -15.84 -24.60 -24.29
CA LEU A 397 -16.47 -24.44 -22.98
C LEU A 397 -16.79 -22.97 -22.65
N ILE A 398 -15.91 -22.03 -23.03
CA ILE A 398 -16.14 -20.59 -22.85
C ILE A 398 -17.30 -20.11 -23.71
N GLU A 399 -17.35 -20.52 -24.97
CA GLU A 399 -18.44 -20.18 -25.89
C GLU A 399 -19.79 -20.74 -25.40
N ALA A 400 -19.82 -22.02 -25.02
CA ALA A 400 -21.00 -22.64 -24.43
C ALA A 400 -21.45 -21.93 -23.15
N ALA A 401 -20.50 -21.50 -22.31
CA ALA A 401 -20.81 -20.77 -21.10
C ALA A 401 -21.38 -19.36 -21.39
N PHE A 402 -20.91 -18.64 -22.41
CA PHE A 402 -21.52 -17.37 -22.80
C PHE A 402 -22.96 -17.55 -23.30
N ILE A 403 -23.22 -18.54 -24.15
CA ILE A 403 -24.59 -18.87 -24.62
C ILE A 403 -25.52 -19.20 -23.45
N GLN A 404 -25.03 -20.00 -22.50
CA GLN A 404 -25.79 -20.34 -21.30
C GLN A 404 -26.03 -19.13 -20.38
N ARG A 405 -25.05 -18.22 -20.26
CA ARG A 405 -25.19 -16.98 -19.48
C ARG A 405 -26.25 -16.05 -20.08
N GLU A 406 -26.27 -15.89 -21.41
CA GLU A 406 -27.27 -15.08 -22.13
C GLU A 406 -28.69 -15.61 -21.97
N THR A 407 -28.84 -16.94 -21.85
CA THR A 407 -30.14 -17.61 -21.66
C THR A 407 -30.56 -17.72 -20.19
N GLY A 408 -29.78 -17.16 -19.26
CA GLY A 408 -30.08 -17.14 -17.83
C GLY A 408 -29.88 -18.48 -17.12
N ASP A 409 -29.21 -19.46 -17.73
CA ASP A 409 -28.80 -20.69 -17.06
C ASP A 409 -27.84 -20.35 -15.91
N THR A 410 -27.86 -21.09 -14.81
CA THR A 410 -26.93 -20.88 -13.69
C THR A 410 -25.66 -21.73 -13.81
N ASN A 411 -25.67 -22.76 -14.67
CA ASN A 411 -24.58 -23.73 -14.76
C ASN A 411 -23.38 -23.23 -15.56
N TRP A 412 -23.47 -22.15 -16.34
CA TRP A 412 -22.38 -21.63 -17.17
C TRP A 412 -21.06 -21.44 -16.41
N ARG A 413 -21.13 -21.13 -15.11
CA ARG A 413 -19.96 -21.00 -14.23
C ARG A 413 -19.13 -22.27 -14.13
N ASN A 414 -19.75 -23.45 -14.19
CA ASN A 414 -19.04 -24.73 -14.19
C ASN A 414 -18.26 -24.92 -15.50
N GLY A 415 -18.84 -24.48 -16.62
CA GLY A 415 -18.18 -24.46 -17.92
C GLY A 415 -16.96 -23.54 -17.92
N MET A 416 -17.14 -22.31 -17.43
CA MET A 416 -16.03 -21.35 -17.26
C MET A 416 -14.97 -21.88 -16.30
N LEU A 417 -15.35 -22.41 -15.13
CA LEU A 417 -14.40 -22.98 -14.18
C LEU A 417 -13.52 -24.07 -14.82
N ARG A 418 -14.14 -25.01 -15.54
CA ARG A 418 -13.40 -26.08 -16.22
C ARG A 418 -12.51 -25.53 -17.34
N ALA A 419 -12.95 -24.53 -18.09
CA ALA A 419 -12.10 -23.87 -19.09
C ALA A 419 -10.89 -23.19 -18.44
N GLY A 420 -11.07 -22.53 -17.29
CA GLY A 420 -9.99 -21.93 -16.51
C GLY A 420 -8.98 -22.97 -16.03
N GLU A 421 -9.45 -24.13 -15.55
CA GLU A 421 -8.59 -25.26 -15.17
C GLU A 421 -7.76 -25.79 -16.34
N LEU A 422 -8.37 -25.94 -17.52
CA LEU A 422 -7.65 -26.36 -18.73
C LEU A 422 -6.58 -25.35 -19.13
N PHE A 423 -6.89 -24.05 -19.14
CA PHE A 423 -5.90 -23.02 -19.44
C PHE A 423 -4.79 -22.98 -18.38
N GLU A 424 -5.09 -23.06 -17.09
CA GLU A 424 -4.07 -23.13 -16.03
C GLU A 424 -3.11 -24.30 -16.23
N TRP A 425 -3.63 -25.48 -16.59
CA TRP A 425 -2.76 -26.63 -16.82
C TRP A 425 -1.92 -26.48 -18.10
N LEU A 426 -2.49 -25.89 -19.14
CA LEU A 426 -1.80 -25.61 -20.40
C LEU A 426 -0.80 -24.46 -20.31
N SER A 427 -0.89 -23.56 -19.32
CA SER A 427 0.01 -22.41 -19.21
C SER A 427 1.44 -22.78 -18.79
N HIS A 428 1.72 -24.05 -18.47
CA HIS A 428 3.07 -24.50 -18.17
C HIS A 428 4.00 -24.33 -19.40
N PRO A 429 5.24 -23.83 -19.27
CA PRO A 429 6.10 -23.51 -20.42
C PRO A 429 6.30 -24.65 -21.43
N GLN A 430 6.42 -25.89 -20.95
CA GLN A 430 6.56 -27.08 -21.82
C GLN A 430 5.28 -27.51 -22.53
N LEU A 431 4.10 -27.00 -22.13
CA LEU A 431 2.81 -27.27 -22.76
C LEU A 431 2.32 -26.08 -23.62
N ASN A 432 3.03 -24.95 -23.57
CA ASN A 432 2.76 -23.73 -24.30
C ASN A 432 4.02 -23.27 -25.08
N PRO A 433 4.48 -24.05 -26.08
CA PRO A 433 5.70 -23.74 -26.83
C PRO A 433 5.58 -22.46 -27.66
N ASP A 434 4.37 -22.10 -28.09
CA ASP A 434 4.08 -20.91 -28.90
C ASP A 434 3.95 -19.62 -28.06
N ILE A 435 4.17 -19.70 -26.74
CA ILE A 435 4.20 -18.54 -25.84
C ILE A 435 2.87 -17.74 -25.91
N LEU A 436 1.76 -18.46 -26.00
CA LEU A 436 0.42 -17.88 -26.01
C LEU A 436 0.08 -17.28 -24.64
N PRO A 437 -0.79 -16.26 -24.53
CA PRO A 437 -1.17 -15.62 -23.26
C PRO A 437 -2.16 -16.47 -22.42
N ILE A 438 -1.97 -17.79 -22.39
CA ILE A 438 -2.88 -18.78 -21.78
C ILE A 438 -3.08 -18.52 -20.28
N ARG A 439 -2.05 -18.04 -19.58
CA ARG A 439 -2.14 -17.72 -18.16
C ARG A 439 -3.06 -16.53 -17.89
N LEU A 440 -2.99 -15.48 -18.72
CA LEU A 440 -3.92 -14.35 -18.66
C LEU A 440 -5.34 -14.78 -19.04
N LEU A 441 -5.50 -15.66 -20.03
CA LEU A 441 -6.79 -16.25 -20.38
C LEU A 441 -7.38 -17.05 -19.21
N ALA A 442 -6.58 -17.89 -18.53
CA ALA A 442 -6.98 -18.64 -17.35
C ALA A 442 -7.47 -17.70 -16.22
N ALA A 443 -6.69 -16.66 -15.93
CA ALA A 443 -7.04 -15.69 -14.90
C ALA A 443 -8.35 -14.95 -15.21
N ALA A 444 -8.53 -14.49 -16.46
CA ALA A 444 -9.77 -13.82 -16.87
C ALA A 444 -10.98 -14.75 -16.77
N VAL A 445 -10.84 -16.02 -17.16
CA VAL A 445 -11.90 -17.02 -17.04
C VAL A 445 -12.23 -17.32 -15.57
N TYR A 446 -11.22 -17.40 -14.69
CA TYR A 446 -11.45 -17.58 -13.26
C TYR A 446 -12.18 -16.39 -12.62
N GLU A 447 -11.86 -15.16 -13.01
CA GLU A 447 -12.58 -13.97 -12.57
C GLU A 447 -14.07 -14.03 -12.99
N LEU A 448 -14.35 -14.35 -14.26
CA LEU A 448 -15.73 -14.51 -14.76
C LEU A 448 -16.48 -15.66 -14.07
N ALA A 449 -15.80 -16.76 -13.78
CA ALA A 449 -16.38 -17.90 -13.06
C ALA A 449 -16.70 -17.58 -11.59
N GLY A 450 -16.16 -16.48 -11.04
CA GLY A 450 -16.31 -16.08 -9.64
C GLY A 450 -15.28 -16.72 -8.70
N TYR A 451 -14.08 -17.01 -9.20
CA TYR A 451 -12.95 -17.59 -8.45
C TYR A 451 -11.71 -16.67 -8.45
N PRO A 452 -11.82 -15.43 -7.94
CA PRO A 452 -10.73 -14.45 -7.97
C PRO A 452 -9.46 -14.90 -7.23
N ALA A 453 -9.61 -15.73 -6.19
CA ALA A 453 -8.46 -16.28 -5.47
C ALA A 453 -7.61 -17.22 -6.35
N ARG A 454 -8.23 -17.97 -7.29
CA ARG A 454 -7.49 -18.80 -8.25
C ARG A 454 -6.79 -17.94 -9.30
N ALA A 455 -7.46 -16.89 -9.79
CA ALA A 455 -6.86 -15.92 -10.70
C ALA A 455 -5.64 -15.22 -10.08
N ALA A 456 -5.79 -14.64 -8.89
CA ALA A 456 -4.70 -13.96 -8.19
C ALA A 456 -3.56 -14.93 -7.82
N GLY A 457 -3.88 -16.13 -7.33
CA GLY A 457 -2.91 -17.17 -7.02
C GLY A 457 -2.07 -17.55 -8.24
N LEU A 458 -2.74 -17.81 -9.37
CA LEU A 458 -2.08 -18.09 -10.63
C LEU A 458 -1.17 -16.92 -11.04
N LEU A 459 -1.63 -15.68 -10.98
CA LEU A 459 -0.86 -14.50 -11.39
C LEU A 459 0.24 -14.06 -10.40
N ASN A 460 0.33 -14.67 -9.21
CA ASN A 460 1.37 -14.40 -8.21
C ASN A 460 2.61 -15.30 -8.36
N GLU A 461 2.53 -16.39 -9.13
CA GLU A 461 3.70 -17.24 -9.41
C GLU A 461 4.75 -16.48 -10.24
N ASP A 462 6.04 -16.59 -9.92
CA ASP A 462 7.12 -15.93 -10.66
C ASP A 462 7.18 -16.41 -12.12
N ILE A 463 7.37 -15.48 -13.06
CA ILE A 463 7.58 -15.79 -14.49
C ILE A 463 8.92 -15.19 -14.91
N SER A 464 9.58 -15.89 -15.83
CA SER A 464 10.63 -15.35 -16.67
C SER A 464 10.20 -14.00 -17.30
N GLU A 465 11.03 -12.97 -17.13
CA GLU A 465 10.74 -11.60 -17.56
C GLU A 465 10.29 -11.48 -19.03
N GLY A 466 9.23 -10.71 -19.29
CA GLY A 466 9.02 -10.03 -20.59
C GLY A 466 7.91 -10.51 -21.52
N VAL A 467 7.12 -11.56 -21.19
CA VAL A 467 6.11 -12.11 -22.12
C VAL A 467 4.70 -11.53 -21.95
N GLU A 468 4.27 -11.22 -20.73
CA GLU A 468 2.88 -10.85 -20.42
C GLU A 468 2.72 -9.35 -20.11
N SER A 469 1.56 -8.79 -20.44
CA SER A 469 1.24 -7.39 -20.13
C SER A 469 1.00 -7.19 -18.63
N GLU A 470 1.86 -6.43 -17.96
CA GLU A 470 1.72 -6.08 -16.53
C GLU A 470 0.46 -5.24 -16.23
N ILE A 471 -0.04 -4.49 -17.20
CA ILE A 471 -1.32 -3.77 -17.10
C ILE A 471 -2.47 -4.78 -17.01
N LEU A 472 -2.55 -5.73 -17.95
CA LEU A 472 -3.60 -6.75 -17.94
C LEU A 472 -3.46 -7.69 -16.74
N ARG A 473 -2.23 -8.01 -16.31
CA ARG A 473 -1.97 -8.76 -15.08
C ARG A 473 -2.55 -8.06 -13.86
N SER A 474 -2.35 -6.75 -13.73
CA SER A 474 -2.89 -5.96 -12.61
C SER A 474 -4.42 -5.89 -12.65
N LEU A 475 -5.02 -5.74 -13.84
CA LEU A 475 -6.47 -5.81 -14.03
C LEU A 475 -7.04 -7.16 -13.58
N LEU A 476 -6.47 -8.26 -14.05
CA LEU A 476 -6.96 -9.61 -13.75
C LEU A 476 -6.66 -10.08 -12.32
N LYS A 477 -5.81 -9.37 -11.58
CA LYS A 477 -5.66 -9.52 -10.12
C LYS A 477 -6.69 -8.71 -9.32
N ALA A 478 -7.51 -7.90 -9.99
CA ALA A 478 -8.33 -6.85 -9.38
C ALA A 478 -7.52 -5.85 -8.51
N ASP A 479 -6.25 -5.65 -8.85
CA ASP A 479 -5.35 -4.71 -8.17
C ASP A 479 -5.42 -3.34 -8.85
N PHE A 480 -6.51 -2.62 -8.59
CA PHE A 480 -6.74 -1.30 -9.16
C PHE A 480 -5.68 -0.25 -8.77
N PRO A 481 -5.15 -0.21 -7.53
CA PRO A 481 -4.03 0.67 -7.19
C PRO A 481 -2.80 0.44 -8.07
N THR A 482 -2.33 -0.80 -8.20
CA THR A 482 -1.17 -1.10 -9.05
C THR A 482 -1.50 -0.92 -10.53
N LEU A 483 -2.70 -1.27 -10.98
CA LEU A 483 -3.15 -0.99 -12.34
C LEU A 483 -3.07 0.50 -12.68
N LEU A 484 -3.56 1.37 -11.79
CA LEU A 484 -3.47 2.83 -12.00
C LEU A 484 -2.01 3.30 -12.05
N GLN A 485 -1.14 2.74 -11.20
CA GLN A 485 0.29 3.03 -11.24
C GLN A 485 0.90 2.65 -12.59
N ARG A 486 0.65 1.44 -13.09
CA ARG A 486 1.15 0.96 -14.39
C ARG A 486 0.62 1.79 -15.56
N LEU A 487 -0.64 2.20 -15.51
CA LEU A 487 -1.23 3.09 -16.52
C LEU A 487 -0.58 4.47 -16.49
N THR A 488 -0.26 4.98 -15.30
CA THR A 488 0.45 6.27 -15.14
C THR A 488 1.87 6.20 -15.69
N GLU A 489 2.58 5.10 -15.43
CA GLU A 489 3.91 4.82 -16.01
C GLU A 489 3.84 4.76 -17.55
N TYR A 490 2.83 4.09 -18.10
CA TYR A 490 2.57 4.05 -19.55
C TYR A 490 2.27 5.44 -20.13
N TRP A 491 1.43 6.25 -19.50
CA TRP A 491 1.14 7.59 -20.02
C TRP A 491 2.35 8.53 -19.93
N ALA A 492 3.20 8.39 -18.90
CA ALA A 492 4.43 9.16 -18.78
C ALA A 492 5.41 8.86 -19.92
N THR A 493 5.59 7.58 -20.29
CA THR A 493 6.45 7.19 -21.41
C THR A 493 5.89 7.67 -22.76
N VAL A 494 4.59 7.49 -23.00
CA VAL A 494 3.92 7.92 -24.24
C VAL A 494 3.94 9.45 -24.40
N THR A 495 3.75 10.21 -23.32
CA THR A 495 3.79 11.68 -23.34
C THR A 495 5.19 12.20 -23.65
N SER A 496 6.22 11.51 -23.16
CA SER A 496 7.64 11.82 -23.44
C SER A 496 8.01 11.64 -24.92
N SER A 497 7.35 10.71 -25.61
CA SER A 497 7.59 10.44 -27.04
C SER A 497 6.76 11.31 -28.02
N ASN A 498 5.69 11.97 -27.57
CA ASN A 498 4.72 12.66 -28.44
C ASN A 498 4.97 14.17 -28.62
N PHE A 499 6.22 14.59 -28.91
CA PHE A 499 6.51 15.97 -29.36
C PHE A 499 6.45 16.18 -30.89
N GLN A 500 5.88 15.22 -31.63
CA GLN A 500 5.54 15.38 -33.05
C GLN A 500 4.12 14.88 -33.30
N THR A 501 3.20 15.83 -33.48
CA THR A 501 1.81 15.63 -33.88
C THR A 501 1.75 15.04 -35.30
N GLU A 502 1.63 13.72 -35.43
CA GLU A 502 1.23 13.09 -36.70
C GLU A 502 -0.30 12.98 -36.76
N THR A 503 -0.93 14.05 -37.24
CA THR A 503 -2.37 14.14 -37.54
C THR A 503 -2.75 13.58 -38.92
N SER A 504 -1.88 12.78 -39.56
CA SER A 504 -2.15 12.24 -40.90
C SER A 504 -2.50 10.75 -40.85
N LEU A 505 -3.79 10.44 -41.00
CA LEU A 505 -4.33 9.09 -41.22
C LEU A 505 -4.10 8.64 -42.68
N LEU A 506 -2.86 8.70 -43.19
CA LEU A 506 -2.50 8.14 -44.49
C LEU A 506 -1.88 6.75 -44.30
N TRP A 507 -2.56 5.75 -44.85
CA TRP A 507 -2.24 4.32 -44.77
C TRP A 507 -1.41 3.91 -46.00
N ASP A 508 -0.26 4.56 -46.20
CA ASP A 508 0.50 4.41 -47.45
C ASP A 508 1.41 3.17 -47.47
N ASP A 509 1.63 2.50 -46.33
CA ASP A 509 2.46 1.29 -46.23
C ASP A 509 1.92 0.29 -45.17
N ALA A 510 1.99 -1.01 -45.49
CA ALA A 510 1.28 -2.08 -44.78
C ALA A 510 1.89 -2.38 -43.39
N ASP A 511 3.23 -2.35 -43.28
CA ASP A 511 3.93 -2.65 -42.03
C ASP A 511 3.87 -1.47 -41.03
N THR A 512 4.00 -0.25 -41.54
CA THR A 512 3.83 0.98 -40.72
C THR A 512 2.37 1.20 -40.30
N GLY A 513 1.40 0.74 -41.09
CA GLY A 513 -0.01 0.70 -40.72
C GLY A 513 -0.30 -0.23 -39.53
N ALA A 514 0.29 -1.43 -39.50
CA ALA A 514 0.08 -2.42 -38.45
C ALA A 514 0.62 -1.98 -37.07
N ASP A 515 1.81 -1.39 -37.02
CA ASP A 515 2.38 -0.85 -35.77
C ASP A 515 1.56 0.32 -35.21
N ARG A 516 1.13 1.26 -36.08
CA ARG A 516 0.25 2.37 -35.68
C ARG A 516 -1.09 1.87 -35.15
N PHE A 517 -1.65 0.82 -35.75
CA PHE A 517 -2.88 0.20 -35.30
C PHE A 517 -2.74 -0.47 -33.93
N ASN A 518 -1.67 -1.21 -33.70
CA ASN A 518 -1.38 -1.81 -32.39
C ASN A 518 -1.20 -0.74 -31.30
N LYS A 519 -0.49 0.35 -31.60
CA LYS A 519 -0.35 1.49 -30.68
C LYS A 519 -1.69 2.13 -30.35
N LEU A 520 -2.60 2.23 -31.33
CA LEU A 520 -3.95 2.74 -31.11
C LEU A 520 -4.74 1.81 -30.18
N ILE A 521 -4.72 0.49 -30.42
CA ILE A 521 -5.40 -0.50 -29.55
C ILE A 521 -4.90 -0.38 -28.11
N VAL A 522 -3.58 -0.34 -27.91
CA VAL A 522 -2.99 -0.21 -26.56
C VAL A 522 -3.39 1.09 -25.91
N LYS A 523 -3.32 2.23 -26.63
CA LYS A 523 -3.72 3.54 -26.12
C LYS A 523 -5.18 3.56 -25.67
N GLU A 524 -6.07 2.99 -26.48
CA GLU A 524 -7.50 3.02 -26.21
C GLU A 524 -7.90 2.05 -25.11
N THR A 525 -7.22 0.90 -25.03
CA THR A 525 -7.35 -0.04 -23.91
C THR A 525 -6.90 0.65 -22.62
N ALA A 526 -5.70 1.24 -22.59
CA ALA A 526 -5.17 1.93 -21.42
C ALA A 526 -6.06 3.09 -20.96
N SER A 527 -6.60 3.87 -21.89
CA SER A 527 -7.53 4.98 -21.59
C SER A 527 -8.82 4.47 -20.96
N SER A 528 -9.38 3.38 -21.49
CA SER A 528 -10.61 2.78 -20.96
C SER A 528 -10.41 2.17 -19.57
N LEU A 529 -9.26 1.50 -19.35
CA LEU A 529 -8.88 0.98 -18.03
C LEU A 529 -8.58 2.10 -17.02
N GLY A 530 -8.09 3.25 -17.48
CA GLY A 530 -7.93 4.45 -16.65
C GLY A 530 -9.27 4.95 -16.09
N ILE A 531 -10.31 4.95 -16.94
CA ILE A 531 -11.69 5.31 -16.54
C ILE A 531 -12.27 4.27 -15.57
N LEU A 532 -11.98 2.97 -15.76
CA LEU A 532 -12.32 1.94 -14.79
C LEU A 532 -11.67 2.21 -13.42
N CYS A 533 -10.37 2.53 -13.38
CA CYS A 533 -9.69 2.89 -12.14
C CYS A 533 -10.32 4.12 -11.46
N ALA A 534 -10.70 5.13 -12.26
CA ALA A 534 -11.42 6.30 -11.76
C ALA A 534 -12.77 5.93 -11.12
N LYS A 535 -13.57 5.07 -11.78
CA LYS A 535 -14.82 4.52 -11.23
C LYS A 535 -14.59 3.78 -9.91
N MET A 536 -13.58 2.90 -9.86
CA MET A 536 -13.28 2.13 -8.65
C MET A 536 -12.79 3.00 -7.50
N ARG A 537 -12.04 4.06 -7.81
CA ARG A 537 -11.45 4.95 -6.81
C ARG A 537 -12.43 5.99 -6.29
N TRP A 538 -13.23 6.62 -7.16
CA TRP A 538 -14.05 7.79 -6.82
C TRP A 538 -15.56 7.58 -6.97
N GLY A 539 -16.00 6.50 -7.61
CA GLY A 539 -17.42 6.19 -7.75
C GLY A 539 -18.09 6.89 -8.95
N ASN A 540 -18.44 8.17 -8.87
CA ASN A 540 -19.16 8.82 -9.97
C ASN A 540 -18.23 9.04 -11.17
N GLU A 541 -18.52 8.41 -12.32
CA GLU A 541 -17.71 8.52 -13.54
C GLU A 541 -18.61 8.47 -14.79
N PRO A 542 -18.95 9.63 -15.40
CA PRO A 542 -19.88 9.69 -16.52
C PRO A 542 -19.33 9.06 -17.82
N ARG A 543 -18.01 8.86 -17.93
CA ARG A 543 -17.39 8.28 -19.13
C ARG A 543 -17.36 6.74 -19.10
N LEU A 544 -17.84 6.12 -18.02
CA LEU A 544 -17.68 4.69 -17.77
C LEU A 544 -18.35 3.83 -18.83
N GLU A 545 -19.62 4.10 -19.16
CA GLU A 545 -20.36 3.32 -20.16
C GLU A 545 -19.64 3.34 -21.50
N ARG A 546 -19.19 4.52 -21.93
CA ARG A 546 -18.44 4.69 -23.17
C ARG A 546 -17.10 3.95 -23.14
N ALA A 547 -16.43 3.89 -21.99
CA ALA A 547 -15.19 3.13 -21.83
C ALA A 547 -15.40 1.61 -21.95
N ILE A 548 -16.49 1.09 -21.39
CA ILE A 548 -16.86 -0.33 -21.51
C ILE A 548 -17.21 -0.68 -22.96
N GLU A 549 -18.05 0.13 -23.60
CA GLU A 549 -18.37 -0.01 -25.02
C GLU A 549 -17.09 -0.05 -25.87
N LYS A 550 -16.15 0.87 -25.59
CA LYS A 550 -14.87 0.94 -26.28
C LYS A 550 -14.03 -0.33 -26.10
N LEU A 551 -13.96 -0.90 -24.90
CA LEU A 551 -13.29 -2.19 -24.67
C LEU A 551 -13.95 -3.32 -25.46
N SER A 552 -15.28 -3.35 -25.52
CA SER A 552 -16.01 -4.33 -26.33
C SER A 552 -15.75 -4.14 -27.82
N ASP A 553 -15.68 -2.90 -28.31
CA ASP A 553 -15.42 -2.60 -29.71
C ASP A 553 -13.97 -2.93 -30.09
N ILE A 554 -13.00 -2.67 -29.20
CA ILE A 554 -11.61 -3.12 -29.37
C ILE A 554 -11.56 -4.64 -29.53
N ALA A 555 -12.31 -5.39 -28.71
CA ALA A 555 -12.39 -6.84 -28.86
C ALA A 555 -12.96 -7.22 -30.23
N LYS A 556 -14.05 -6.58 -30.71
CA LYS A 556 -14.58 -6.86 -32.06
C LYS A 556 -13.57 -6.57 -33.16
N VAL A 557 -12.77 -5.50 -33.02
CA VAL A 557 -11.73 -5.15 -33.98
C VAL A 557 -10.62 -6.23 -34.01
N LEU A 558 -10.21 -6.73 -32.84
CA LEU A 558 -9.22 -7.81 -32.73
C LEU A 558 -9.69 -9.13 -33.36
N LEU A 559 -11.00 -9.35 -33.53
CA LEU A 559 -11.55 -10.53 -34.20
C LEU A 559 -11.06 -10.66 -35.65
N HIS A 560 -10.82 -9.53 -36.31
CA HIS A 560 -10.33 -9.47 -37.69
C HIS A 560 -8.80 -9.49 -37.78
N GLY A 561 -8.10 -9.60 -36.64
CA GLY A 561 -6.65 -9.70 -36.58
C GLY A 561 -6.12 -11.10 -36.93
N HIS A 562 -4.80 -11.21 -37.04
CA HIS A 562 -4.12 -12.49 -37.32
C HIS A 562 -3.98 -13.40 -36.09
N ASP A 563 -4.17 -12.88 -34.87
CA ASP A 563 -4.05 -13.62 -33.61
C ASP A 563 -5.42 -13.84 -32.94
N THR A 564 -5.88 -15.09 -32.93
CA THR A 564 -7.15 -15.51 -32.32
C THR A 564 -7.16 -15.32 -30.80
N TYR A 565 -6.01 -15.41 -30.13
CA TYR A 565 -5.93 -15.32 -28.66
C TYR A 565 -5.96 -13.89 -28.17
N SER A 566 -5.45 -12.93 -28.95
CA SER A 566 -5.64 -11.49 -28.69
C SER A 566 -7.11 -11.09 -28.67
N TRP A 567 -7.92 -11.59 -29.62
CA TRP A 567 -9.37 -11.39 -29.60
C TRP A 567 -10.00 -11.95 -28.32
N LEU A 568 -9.72 -13.21 -28.02
CA LEU A 568 -10.33 -13.89 -26.86
C LEU A 568 -9.94 -13.18 -25.56
N LEU A 569 -8.67 -12.80 -25.40
CA LEU A 569 -8.20 -12.05 -24.25
C LEU A 569 -8.87 -10.68 -24.14
N GLY A 570 -8.97 -9.93 -25.24
CA GLY A 570 -9.67 -8.65 -25.29
C GLY A 570 -11.15 -8.78 -24.88
N LYS A 571 -11.85 -9.78 -25.42
CA LYS A 571 -13.24 -10.09 -25.07
C LYS A 571 -13.38 -10.41 -23.58
N LEU A 572 -12.53 -11.30 -23.05
CA LEU A 572 -12.58 -11.69 -21.64
C LEU A 572 -12.26 -10.51 -20.71
N CYS A 573 -11.28 -9.66 -21.04
CA CYS A 573 -10.96 -8.47 -20.26
C CYS A 573 -12.10 -7.44 -20.25
N ALA A 574 -12.81 -7.26 -21.37
CA ALA A 574 -13.99 -6.41 -21.44
C ALA A 574 -15.12 -6.95 -20.55
N GLU A 575 -15.38 -8.27 -20.61
CA GLU A 575 -16.36 -8.95 -19.75
C GLU A 575 -15.99 -8.85 -18.26
N VAL A 576 -14.73 -9.07 -17.92
CA VAL A 576 -14.23 -8.95 -16.54
C VAL A 576 -14.42 -7.52 -16.02
N THR A 577 -14.14 -6.51 -16.85
CA THR A 577 -14.35 -5.10 -16.51
C THR A 577 -15.81 -4.82 -16.16
N SER A 578 -16.74 -5.34 -16.98
CA SER A 578 -18.19 -5.23 -16.72
C SER A 578 -18.59 -5.92 -15.41
N VAL A 579 -18.05 -7.13 -15.15
CA VAL A 579 -18.30 -7.86 -13.90
C VAL A 579 -17.75 -7.11 -12.69
N TYR A 580 -16.57 -6.53 -12.76
CA TYR A 580 -15.99 -5.76 -11.65
C TYR A 580 -16.85 -4.58 -11.25
N ILE A 581 -17.44 -3.86 -12.21
CA ILE A 581 -18.32 -2.72 -11.92
C ILE A 581 -19.55 -3.20 -11.16
N GLN A 582 -20.19 -4.27 -11.65
CA GLN A 582 -21.38 -4.88 -11.03
C GLN A 582 -21.10 -5.51 -9.66
N THR A 583 -19.89 -5.98 -9.42
CA THR A 583 -19.49 -6.63 -8.15
C THR A 583 -18.73 -5.69 -7.22
N SER A 584 -18.55 -4.42 -7.59
CA SER A 584 -17.83 -3.45 -6.76
C SER A 584 -18.57 -3.19 -5.45
N LEU A 585 -17.83 -3.03 -4.34
CA LEU A 585 -18.42 -2.61 -3.06
C LEU A 585 -19.20 -1.31 -3.19
N ARG A 586 -18.72 -0.39 -4.05
CA ARG A 586 -19.38 0.88 -4.33
C ARG A 586 -20.79 0.68 -4.89
N HIS A 587 -20.94 -0.22 -5.86
CA HIS A 587 -22.24 -0.54 -6.45
C HIS A 587 -23.19 -1.15 -5.41
N HIS A 588 -22.74 -2.15 -4.66
CA HIS A 588 -23.58 -2.82 -3.67
C HIS A 588 -23.96 -1.93 -2.47
N LEU A 589 -23.16 -0.90 -2.18
CA LEU A 589 -23.41 0.04 -1.08
C LEU A 589 -24.17 1.31 -1.51
N GLU A 590 -24.58 1.41 -2.77
CA GLU A 590 -25.33 2.57 -3.28
C GLU A 590 -26.67 2.74 -2.58
N LEU A 591 -27.45 1.66 -2.43
CA LEU A 591 -28.71 1.67 -1.69
C LEU A 591 -28.50 2.07 -0.22
N LEU A 592 -27.46 1.52 0.43
CA LEU A 592 -27.14 1.84 1.82
C LEU A 592 -26.73 3.31 1.98
N SER A 593 -25.95 3.85 1.03
CA SER A 593 -25.55 5.26 1.00
C SER A 593 -26.77 6.20 1.00
N GLN A 594 -27.85 5.82 0.31
CA GLN A 594 -29.09 6.59 0.30
C GLN A 594 -29.85 6.55 1.63
N MET A 595 -29.69 5.48 2.43
CA MET A 595 -30.37 5.29 3.72
C MET A 595 -29.64 5.93 4.92
N ILE A 596 -28.40 6.40 4.74
CA ILE A 596 -27.60 6.99 5.82
C ILE A 596 -27.47 8.51 5.67
N THR A 597 -27.29 9.18 6.81
CA THR A 597 -27.14 10.63 6.92
C THR A 597 -25.97 11.16 6.07
N PRO A 598 -25.99 12.45 5.67
CA PRO A 598 -24.88 13.06 4.92
C PRO A 598 -23.52 12.90 5.61
N ASN A 599 -23.50 12.96 6.95
CA ASN A 599 -22.30 12.69 7.74
C ASN A 599 -21.84 11.22 7.60
N GLY A 600 -22.78 10.27 7.67
CA GLY A 600 -22.52 8.85 7.44
C GLY A 600 -21.96 8.57 6.05
N ARG A 601 -22.44 9.26 5.01
CA ARG A 601 -21.92 9.12 3.63
C ARG A 601 -20.43 9.46 3.54
N ASN A 602 -19.95 10.44 4.31
CA ASN A 602 -18.51 10.75 4.37
C ASN A 602 -17.69 9.61 4.99
N PHE A 603 -18.21 8.96 6.05
CA PHE A 603 -17.56 7.79 6.66
C PHE A 603 -17.58 6.58 5.72
N LEU A 604 -18.69 6.36 5.01
CA LEU A 604 -18.81 5.32 3.99
C LEU A 604 -17.83 5.54 2.83
N GLU A 605 -17.69 6.77 2.35
CA GLU A 605 -16.72 7.10 1.29
C GLU A 605 -15.28 6.85 1.76
N ARG A 606 -14.94 7.21 3.00
CA ARG A 606 -13.63 6.90 3.59
C ARG A 606 -13.40 5.39 3.68
N TYR A 607 -14.41 4.62 4.09
CA TYR A 607 -14.35 3.17 4.13
C TYR A 607 -14.07 2.57 2.74
N LEU A 608 -14.77 3.05 1.71
CA LEU A 608 -14.60 2.61 0.33
C LEU A 608 -13.20 2.93 -0.21
N ARG A 609 -12.67 4.12 0.09
CA ARG A 609 -11.30 4.51 -0.28
C ARG A 609 -10.24 3.66 0.42
N GLN A 610 -10.43 3.37 1.70
CA GLN A 610 -9.52 2.48 2.42
C GLN A 610 -9.59 1.04 1.86
N SER A 611 -10.78 0.58 1.49
CA SER A 611 -10.97 -0.73 0.86
C SER A 611 -10.28 -0.80 -0.50
N TYR A 612 -10.36 0.27 -1.30
CA TYR A 612 -9.61 0.40 -2.56
C TYR A 612 -8.09 0.28 -2.34
N GLN A 613 -7.54 1.01 -1.37
CA GLN A 613 -6.09 0.98 -1.07
C GLN A 613 -5.60 -0.40 -0.59
N LYS A 614 -6.47 -1.18 0.04
CA LYS A 614 -6.17 -2.55 0.50
C LYS A 614 -6.42 -3.63 -0.56
N CYS A 615 -6.68 -3.23 -1.81
CA CYS A 615 -7.07 -4.12 -2.91
C CYS A 615 -8.33 -4.96 -2.59
N LYS A 616 -9.29 -4.33 -1.90
CA LYS A 616 -10.58 -4.92 -1.51
C LYS A 616 -11.76 -4.13 -2.10
N ALA A 617 -11.63 -3.63 -3.32
CA ALA A 617 -12.69 -2.83 -3.96
C ALA A 617 -13.90 -3.67 -4.43
N LEU A 618 -13.70 -4.98 -4.66
CA LEU A 618 -14.73 -5.90 -5.08
C LEU A 618 -15.39 -6.59 -3.88
N ALA A 619 -16.71 -6.79 -3.97
CA ALA A 619 -17.50 -7.51 -3.00
C ALA A 619 -17.60 -8.98 -3.39
N TRP A 620 -17.23 -9.87 -2.49
CA TRP A 620 -17.47 -11.30 -2.68
C TRP A 620 -18.95 -11.63 -2.53
N ARG A 621 -19.38 -12.74 -3.12
CA ARG A 621 -20.79 -13.15 -3.08
C ARG A 621 -21.36 -13.28 -1.66
N SER A 622 -20.54 -13.71 -0.70
CA SER A 622 -20.89 -13.71 0.73
C SER A 622 -21.17 -12.30 1.25
N GLN A 623 -20.32 -11.33 0.89
CA GLN A 623 -20.46 -9.91 1.24
C GLN A 623 -21.71 -9.30 0.60
N VAL A 624 -21.95 -9.56 -0.68
CA VAL A 624 -23.15 -9.10 -1.40
C VAL A 624 -24.42 -9.57 -0.69
N CYS A 625 -24.53 -10.87 -0.38
CA CYS A 625 -25.69 -11.42 0.32
C CYS A 625 -25.86 -10.78 1.71
N GLY A 626 -24.77 -10.55 2.44
CA GLY A 626 -24.80 -9.85 3.72
C GLY A 626 -25.29 -8.40 3.59
N ILE A 627 -24.81 -7.66 2.59
CA ILE A 627 -25.21 -6.27 2.32
C ILE A 627 -26.70 -6.20 1.95
N GLU A 628 -27.19 -7.10 1.10
CA GLU A 628 -28.61 -7.19 0.75
C GLU A 628 -29.51 -7.45 1.97
N ARG A 629 -29.03 -8.26 2.94
CA ARG A 629 -29.74 -8.48 4.20
C ARG A 629 -29.71 -7.27 5.11
N LEU A 630 -28.58 -6.57 5.20
CA LEU A 630 -28.45 -5.31 5.92
C LEU A 630 -29.41 -4.24 5.38
N ALA A 631 -29.58 -4.16 4.06
CA ALA A 631 -30.53 -3.24 3.43
C ALA A 631 -32.00 -3.48 3.84
N ARG A 632 -32.35 -4.72 4.24
CA ARG A 632 -33.68 -5.07 4.74
C ARG A 632 -33.88 -4.80 6.24
N ALA A 633 -32.83 -4.36 6.94
CA ALA A 633 -32.81 -4.14 8.39
C ALA A 633 -33.24 -5.37 9.23
N GLU A 634 -32.98 -6.59 8.71
CA GLU A 634 -33.26 -7.85 9.40
C GLU A 634 -32.08 -8.29 10.28
N SER A 635 -32.35 -9.03 11.35
CA SER A 635 -31.31 -9.79 12.08
C SER A 635 -30.97 -11.07 11.33
N PHE A 636 -29.69 -11.36 11.11
CA PHE A 636 -29.25 -12.56 10.42
C PHE A 636 -27.94 -13.13 10.97
N ALA A 637 -27.70 -14.41 10.70
CA ALA A 637 -26.44 -15.10 10.99
C ALA A 637 -25.69 -15.40 9.68
N LEU A 638 -24.40 -15.09 9.65
CA LEU A 638 -23.54 -15.30 8.48
C LEU A 638 -22.61 -16.49 8.70
N CYS A 639 -23.00 -17.67 8.20
CA CYS A 639 -22.20 -18.90 8.30
C CYS A 639 -21.31 -19.06 7.07
N THR A 640 -20.17 -18.36 7.05
CA THR A 640 -19.18 -18.45 5.95
C THR A 640 -17.80 -18.89 6.46
N PRO A 641 -16.99 -19.57 5.64
CA PRO A 641 -15.62 -19.93 5.98
C PRO A 641 -14.76 -18.74 6.44
N THR A 642 -13.65 -19.02 7.11
CA THR A 642 -12.67 -17.99 7.47
C THR A 642 -12.09 -17.38 6.20
N GLY A 643 -11.90 -16.06 6.20
CA GLY A 643 -11.44 -15.34 5.01
C GLY A 643 -12.50 -15.21 3.92
N SER A 644 -13.80 -15.24 4.25
CA SER A 644 -14.93 -14.91 3.33
C SER A 644 -15.49 -13.49 3.51
N GLY A 645 -14.76 -12.62 4.23
CA GLY A 645 -15.10 -11.19 4.34
C GLY A 645 -16.15 -10.85 5.39
N LYS A 646 -16.30 -11.66 6.45
CA LYS A 646 -17.26 -11.45 7.55
C LYS A 646 -17.12 -10.08 8.21
N THR A 647 -15.89 -9.67 8.48
CA THR A 647 -15.56 -8.38 9.11
C THR A 647 -16.07 -7.20 8.28
N THR A 648 -16.00 -7.27 6.94
CA THR A 648 -16.52 -6.21 6.06
C THR A 648 -18.03 -6.01 6.24
N ILE A 649 -18.81 -7.09 6.31
CA ILE A 649 -20.25 -6.99 6.55
C ILE A 649 -20.51 -6.37 7.94
N ALA A 650 -19.75 -6.78 8.96
CA ALA A 650 -19.87 -6.21 10.29
C ALA A 650 -19.55 -4.70 10.32
N GLU A 651 -18.48 -4.27 9.65
CA GLU A 651 -18.10 -2.86 9.51
C GLU A 651 -19.19 -2.04 8.80
N ILE A 652 -19.78 -2.58 7.74
CA ILE A 652 -20.90 -1.95 7.01
C ILE A 652 -22.14 -1.86 7.89
N ALA A 653 -22.46 -2.91 8.67
CA ALA A 653 -23.57 -2.91 9.61
C ALA A 653 -23.40 -1.83 10.69
N ILE A 654 -22.19 -1.66 11.21
CA ILE A 654 -21.85 -0.60 12.18
C ILE A 654 -22.08 0.77 11.55
N LEU A 655 -21.58 1.01 10.33
CA LEU A 655 -21.78 2.28 9.63
C LEU A 655 -23.28 2.57 9.40
N GLN A 656 -24.04 1.58 8.96
CA GLN A 656 -25.49 1.71 8.79
C GLN A 656 -26.17 2.06 10.12
N SER A 657 -25.88 1.32 11.19
CA SER A 657 -26.54 1.48 12.50
C SER A 657 -26.20 2.80 13.21
N LEU A 658 -25.00 3.35 12.99
CA LEU A 658 -24.59 4.63 13.57
C LEU A 658 -25.20 5.84 12.85
N PHE A 659 -25.54 5.70 11.56
CA PHE A 659 -25.87 6.83 10.70
C PHE A 659 -27.20 6.69 9.94
N LEU A 660 -28.04 5.70 10.27
CA LEU A 660 -29.33 5.48 9.63
C LEU A 660 -30.21 6.74 9.73
N GLU A 661 -30.80 7.19 8.61
CA GLU A 661 -31.76 8.28 8.63
C GLU A 661 -33.10 7.79 9.19
N THR A 662 -33.39 8.09 10.46
CA THR A 662 -34.72 7.87 11.01
C THR A 662 -35.69 8.91 10.46
N THR A 663 -36.58 8.49 9.56
CA THR A 663 -37.64 9.32 8.93
C THR A 663 -38.71 9.82 9.91
N ASN A 664 -38.64 9.42 11.18
CA ASN A 664 -39.59 9.83 12.21
C ASN A 664 -38.96 10.86 13.13
N SER A 665 -39.21 12.13 12.82
CA SER A 665 -39.17 13.28 13.73
C SER A 665 -40.23 13.17 14.85
N ASN A 666 -40.34 12.00 15.48
CA ASN A 666 -41.10 11.79 16.71
C ASN A 666 -40.12 11.58 17.87
N ASN A 667 -39.57 12.70 18.35
CA ASN A 667 -39.20 13.10 19.72
C ASN A 667 -39.16 12.06 20.89
N PHE A 668 -38.72 10.81 20.72
CA PHE A 668 -38.68 9.85 21.85
C PHE A 668 -37.39 9.02 22.04
N SER A 669 -36.27 9.42 21.43
CA SER A 669 -34.94 9.08 21.97
C SER A 669 -33.87 10.04 21.45
N SER A 670 -33.66 11.15 22.18
CA SER A 670 -32.62 12.16 21.93
C SER A 670 -31.18 11.67 22.17
N SER A 671 -30.93 10.36 22.17
CA SER A 671 -29.65 9.78 22.57
C SER A 671 -28.95 9.12 21.39
N ALA A 672 -27.67 9.42 21.20
CA ALA A 672 -26.91 8.91 20.06
C ALA A 672 -26.72 7.38 20.13
N PRO A 673 -26.74 6.71 18.95
CA PRO A 673 -26.71 5.25 18.86
C PRO A 673 -25.42 4.65 19.41
N LEU A 674 -25.54 3.46 20.01
CA LEU A 674 -24.45 2.65 20.53
C LEU A 674 -24.44 1.28 19.86
N VAL A 675 -23.28 0.86 19.37
CA VAL A 675 -23.08 -0.46 18.77
C VAL A 675 -22.17 -1.29 19.67
N ILE A 676 -22.52 -2.54 19.91
CA ILE A 676 -21.70 -3.49 20.68
C ILE A 676 -21.10 -4.51 19.72
N TYR A 677 -19.77 -4.59 19.68
CA TYR A 677 -19.04 -5.60 18.91
C TYR A 677 -18.41 -6.62 19.88
N LEU A 678 -18.90 -7.86 19.83
CA LEU A 678 -18.42 -8.96 20.66
C LEU A 678 -17.39 -9.81 19.92
N VAL A 679 -16.25 -10.04 20.57
CA VAL A 679 -15.13 -10.84 20.05
C VAL A 679 -14.73 -11.96 21.01
N PRO A 680 -14.19 -13.10 20.52
CA PRO A 680 -13.74 -14.21 21.36
C PRO A 680 -12.41 -13.98 22.09
N SER A 681 -11.60 -13.02 21.63
CA SER A 681 -10.24 -12.82 22.13
C SER A 681 -9.85 -11.34 22.17
N ARG A 682 -8.88 -11.02 23.04
CA ARG A 682 -8.30 -9.67 23.14
C ARG A 682 -7.58 -9.23 21.88
N ALA A 683 -6.86 -10.15 21.23
CA ALA A 683 -6.12 -9.86 20.01
C ALA A 683 -7.06 -9.42 18.88
N LEU A 684 -8.19 -10.13 18.71
CA LEU A 684 -9.19 -9.75 17.72
C LEU A 684 -9.86 -8.41 18.08
N ALA A 685 -10.08 -8.15 19.37
CA ALA A 685 -10.61 -6.87 19.85
C ALA A 685 -9.73 -5.68 19.43
N THR A 686 -8.40 -5.80 19.62
CA THR A 686 -7.43 -4.77 19.22
C THR A 686 -7.38 -4.60 17.71
N GLU A 687 -7.46 -5.68 16.94
CA GLU A 687 -7.51 -5.61 15.48
C GLU A 687 -8.75 -4.85 14.98
N VAL A 688 -9.93 -5.23 15.48
CA VAL A 688 -11.22 -4.60 15.14
C VAL A 688 -11.22 -3.13 15.58
N GLU A 689 -10.72 -2.81 16.77
CA GLU A 689 -10.62 -1.43 17.25
C GLU A 689 -9.70 -0.58 16.36
N SER A 690 -8.55 -1.13 15.95
CA SER A 690 -7.63 -0.45 15.03
C SER A 690 -8.26 -0.23 13.66
N ASN A 691 -8.98 -1.23 13.12
CA ASN A 691 -9.67 -1.13 11.84
C ASN A 691 -10.78 -0.07 11.86
N LEU A 692 -11.68 -0.14 12.84
CA LEU A 692 -12.78 0.81 12.97
C LEU A 692 -12.30 2.22 13.32
N SER A 693 -11.27 2.37 14.16
CA SER A 693 -10.69 3.67 14.49
C SER A 693 -10.14 4.40 13.25
N ARG A 694 -9.54 3.67 12.30
CA ARG A 694 -9.04 4.26 11.04
C ARG A 694 -10.14 4.79 10.13
N VAL A 695 -11.37 4.31 10.29
CA VAL A 695 -12.54 4.76 9.49
C VAL A 695 -13.32 5.84 10.26
N LEU A 696 -13.60 5.60 11.53
CA LEU A 696 -14.60 6.32 12.33
C LEU A 696 -14.03 7.46 13.20
N LYS A 697 -12.73 7.48 13.52
CA LYS A 697 -12.13 8.61 14.28
C LYS A 697 -11.78 9.75 13.31
N ARG A 698 -12.32 10.95 13.60
CA ARG A 698 -12.03 12.22 12.90
C ARG A 698 -11.20 13.12 13.83
N SER A 699 -10.46 14.07 13.26
CA SER A 699 -9.77 15.14 14.02
C SER A 699 -10.62 16.42 14.15
N THR A 700 -11.78 16.49 13.48
CA THR A 700 -12.63 17.70 13.49
C THR A 700 -14.14 17.38 13.64
N ASN A 701 -14.76 18.01 14.63
CA ASN A 701 -16.20 18.22 14.95
C ASN A 701 -17.26 17.11 14.87
N ASN A 702 -17.05 15.95 14.23
CA ASN A 702 -18.04 14.85 14.18
C ASN A 702 -17.42 13.51 14.61
N ASN A 703 -17.14 13.35 15.90
CA ASN A 703 -16.43 12.18 16.42
C ASN A 703 -17.38 11.03 16.77
N VAL A 704 -17.09 9.83 16.24
CA VAL A 704 -17.60 8.56 16.75
C VAL A 704 -16.63 8.05 17.80
N ILE A 705 -17.14 7.69 18.97
CA ILE A 705 -16.33 7.11 20.04
C ILE A 705 -16.13 5.63 19.72
N VAL A 706 -14.89 5.21 19.44
CA VAL A 706 -14.52 3.79 19.34
C VAL A 706 -13.69 3.44 20.56
N THR A 707 -14.21 2.54 21.39
CA THR A 707 -13.58 2.14 22.66
C THR A 707 -13.60 0.64 22.88
N GLY A 708 -12.47 0.11 23.36
CA GLY A 708 -12.26 -1.29 23.70
C GLY A 708 -12.33 -1.60 25.19
N LEU A 709 -13.32 -2.39 25.61
CA LEU A 709 -13.41 -2.99 26.96
C LEU A 709 -13.06 -4.47 26.91
N TYR A 710 -11.81 -4.74 26.56
CA TYR A 710 -11.28 -6.09 26.45
C TYR A 710 -10.02 -6.32 27.31
N GLY A 711 -9.68 -5.39 28.22
CA GLY A 711 -8.47 -5.39 29.08
C GLY A 711 -8.78 -5.00 30.54
N GLY A 712 -7.86 -5.23 31.50
CA GLY A 712 -7.86 -4.58 32.83
C GLY A 712 -9.08 -4.77 33.76
N THR A 713 -9.07 -4.04 34.90
CA THR A 713 -10.19 -3.87 35.85
C THR A 713 -11.03 -2.63 35.57
N ASP A 714 -10.61 -1.80 34.62
CA ASP A 714 -11.02 -0.41 34.55
C ASP A 714 -12.23 -0.26 33.61
N TRP A 715 -13.42 -0.35 34.21
CA TRP A 715 -14.66 0.17 33.66
C TRP A 715 -15.31 0.96 34.79
N GLY A 716 -15.32 2.29 34.65
CA GLY A 716 -15.80 3.21 35.67
C GLY A 716 -17.17 3.79 35.29
N PRO A 717 -18.07 4.08 36.25
CA PRO A 717 -19.29 4.84 35.98
C PRO A 717 -19.04 6.22 35.37
N THR A 718 -17.80 6.70 35.46
CA THR A 718 -17.29 7.98 34.94
C THR A 718 -16.78 7.89 33.51
N ASP A 719 -16.80 6.71 32.87
CA ASP A 719 -16.29 6.56 31.52
C ASP A 719 -17.15 7.38 30.54
N VAL A 720 -16.49 8.24 29.76
CA VAL A 720 -17.10 9.24 28.87
C VAL A 720 -18.13 8.62 27.91
N TRP A 721 -17.95 7.37 27.50
CA TRP A 721 -18.85 6.70 26.55
C TRP A 721 -20.24 6.38 27.14
N LEU A 722 -20.37 6.23 28.47
CA LEU A 722 -21.64 5.92 29.15
C LEU A 722 -22.63 7.09 29.04
N THR A 723 -22.14 8.31 29.27
CA THR A 723 -22.96 9.54 29.34
C THR A 723 -22.83 10.44 28.12
N SER A 724 -21.95 10.12 27.17
CA SER A 724 -21.77 10.92 25.95
C SER A 724 -22.99 10.87 25.03
N GLU A 725 -23.32 12.01 24.45
CA GLU A 725 -24.33 12.16 23.40
C GLU A 725 -23.77 11.89 21.99
N GLN A 726 -22.60 11.25 21.88
CA GLN A 726 -21.98 10.91 20.60
C GLN A 726 -22.23 9.45 20.19
N PRO A 727 -22.30 9.15 18.88
CA PRO A 727 -22.37 7.77 18.40
C PRO A 727 -21.17 6.96 18.89
N THR A 728 -21.41 5.76 19.40
CA THR A 728 -20.39 4.97 20.10
C THR A 728 -20.31 3.54 19.56
N VAL A 729 -19.09 3.03 19.39
CA VAL A 729 -18.81 1.62 19.13
C VAL A 729 -18.03 1.07 20.32
N LEU A 730 -18.65 0.13 21.03
CA LEU A 730 -18.10 -0.57 22.17
C LEU A 730 -17.63 -1.96 21.75
N ILE A 731 -16.32 -2.20 21.83
CA ILE A 731 -15.70 -3.48 21.47
C ILE A 731 -15.36 -4.22 22.75
N CYS A 732 -15.90 -5.41 22.98
CA CYS A 732 -15.64 -6.15 24.22
C CYS A 732 -15.60 -7.66 24.00
N THR A 733 -14.94 -8.37 24.90
CA THR A 733 -15.03 -9.84 24.89
C THR A 733 -16.38 -10.29 25.45
N TYR A 734 -16.82 -11.50 25.12
CA TYR A 734 -18.06 -12.09 25.64
C TYR A 734 -18.18 -11.97 27.17
N GLU A 735 -17.06 -12.20 27.86
CA GLU A 735 -16.98 -12.17 29.32
C GLU A 735 -17.17 -10.75 29.88
N LYS A 736 -16.59 -9.75 29.23
CA LYS A 736 -16.72 -8.35 29.62
C LYS A 736 -18.11 -7.80 29.30
N ALA A 737 -18.68 -8.19 28.16
CA ALA A 737 -20.03 -7.78 27.78
C ALA A 737 -21.08 -8.24 28.79
N GLU A 738 -21.00 -9.49 29.26
CA GLU A 738 -21.94 -10.02 30.25
C GLU A 738 -21.87 -9.26 31.59
N ALA A 739 -20.66 -8.93 32.04
CA ALA A 739 -20.45 -8.12 33.23
C ALA A 739 -20.99 -6.69 33.05
N LEU A 740 -20.68 -6.05 31.92
CA LEU A 740 -21.17 -4.69 31.60
C LEU A 740 -22.70 -4.63 31.55
N MET A 741 -23.34 -5.61 30.89
CA MET A 741 -24.80 -5.74 30.87
C MET A 741 -25.38 -5.92 32.28
N LYS A 742 -24.70 -6.66 33.15
CA LYS A 742 -25.15 -6.91 34.53
C LYS A 742 -25.13 -5.65 35.40
N PHE A 743 -24.03 -4.89 35.33
CA PHE A 743 -23.76 -3.82 36.29
C PHE A 743 -24.10 -2.42 35.76
N LEU A 744 -23.95 -2.19 34.45
CA LEU A 744 -24.10 -0.88 33.83
C LEU A 744 -25.15 -0.85 32.71
N GLY A 745 -25.75 -1.99 32.36
CA GLY A 745 -26.69 -2.11 31.23
C GLY A 745 -27.83 -1.09 31.29
N SER A 746 -28.40 -0.83 32.47
CA SER A 746 -29.48 0.14 32.64
C SER A 746 -29.14 1.57 32.18
N LEU A 747 -27.85 1.95 32.13
CA LEU A 747 -27.41 3.29 31.76
C LEU A 747 -27.36 3.52 30.25
N PHE A 748 -27.06 2.49 29.46
CA PHE A 748 -26.78 2.65 28.02
C PHE A 748 -27.57 1.71 27.11
N ILE A 749 -28.30 0.72 27.64
CA ILE A 749 -29.05 -0.26 26.83
C ILE A 749 -30.07 0.41 25.90
N ARG A 750 -30.64 1.55 26.32
CA ARG A 750 -31.59 2.34 25.50
C ARG A 750 -30.96 2.94 24.25
N ARG A 751 -29.63 3.04 24.20
CA ARG A 751 -28.87 3.54 23.04
C ARG A 751 -28.45 2.42 22.09
N VAL A 752 -28.51 1.15 22.54
CA VAL A 752 -27.98 0.02 21.77
C VAL A 752 -28.82 -0.19 20.51
N SER A 753 -28.24 0.06 19.34
CA SER A 753 -28.90 -0.10 18.04
C SER A 753 -28.46 -1.35 17.28
N LEU A 754 -27.24 -1.86 17.53
CA LEU A 754 -26.73 -3.07 16.90
C LEU A 754 -25.82 -3.85 17.86
N ILE A 755 -25.91 -5.18 17.77
CA ILE A 755 -24.98 -6.09 18.41
C ILE A 755 -24.40 -7.01 17.33
N VAL A 756 -23.08 -6.98 17.19
CA VAL A 756 -22.32 -7.87 16.31
C VAL A 756 -21.69 -8.97 17.14
N LEU A 757 -21.95 -10.23 16.77
CA LEU A 757 -21.34 -11.41 17.39
C LEU A 757 -20.30 -12.01 16.45
N ASP A 758 -19.02 -11.74 16.69
CA ASP A 758 -17.94 -12.24 15.85
C ASP A 758 -17.41 -13.58 16.36
N GLU A 759 -17.12 -14.47 15.42
CA GLU A 759 -16.78 -15.87 15.67
C GLU A 759 -17.74 -16.56 16.67
N ALA A 760 -19.05 -16.44 16.42
CA ALA A 760 -20.09 -17.06 17.24
C ALA A 760 -19.92 -18.59 17.40
N HIS A 761 -19.21 -19.25 16.48
CA HIS A 761 -18.87 -20.68 16.58
C HIS A 761 -17.94 -20.99 17.77
N ALA A 762 -17.11 -20.03 18.20
CA ALA A 762 -16.21 -20.16 19.35
C ALA A 762 -16.96 -20.21 20.70
N VAL A 763 -18.29 -20.17 20.65
CA VAL A 763 -19.19 -20.18 21.79
C VAL A 763 -19.88 -21.55 21.95
N GLN A 764 -19.55 -22.54 21.12
CA GLN A 764 -20.09 -23.90 21.25
C GLN A 764 -19.63 -24.55 22.56
N PHE A 765 -20.58 -25.17 23.28
CA PHE A 765 -20.28 -25.90 24.50
C PHE A 765 -19.43 -27.15 24.18
N ASP A 766 -18.27 -27.25 24.81
CA ASP A 766 -17.26 -28.29 24.59
C ASP A 766 -17.51 -29.56 25.41
N GLY A 767 -18.62 -29.63 26.15
CA GLY A 767 -18.95 -30.78 27.02
C GLY A 767 -18.20 -30.78 28.35
N ASN A 768 -17.35 -29.79 28.61
CA ASN A 768 -16.51 -29.76 29.80
C ASN A 768 -17.33 -29.33 31.04
N LYS A 769 -17.44 -30.21 32.04
CA LYS A 769 -18.21 -29.93 33.27
C LYS A 769 -17.50 -28.98 34.22
N ASP A 770 -16.17 -28.83 34.12
CA ASP A 770 -15.41 -27.92 34.99
C ASP A 770 -15.62 -26.45 34.61
N SER A 771 -15.77 -26.15 33.32
CA SER A 771 -16.05 -24.78 32.82
C SER A 771 -17.48 -24.32 33.19
N LEU A 772 -18.42 -25.26 33.30
CA LEU A 772 -19.76 -25.05 33.86
C LEU A 772 -19.70 -24.68 35.35
N GLN A 773 -18.92 -25.39 36.16
CA GLN A 773 -18.80 -25.12 37.60
C GLN A 773 -18.12 -23.77 37.90
N LYS A 774 -17.17 -23.34 37.05
CA LYS A 774 -16.50 -22.03 37.17
C LYS A 774 -17.29 -20.88 36.53
N ALA A 775 -18.47 -21.14 35.98
CA ALA A 775 -19.26 -20.18 35.22
C ALA A 775 -18.49 -19.53 34.04
N GLU A 776 -17.48 -20.20 33.49
CA GLU A 776 -16.63 -19.74 32.38
C GLU A 776 -17.20 -20.11 31.01
N ASN A 777 -18.34 -20.81 30.98
CA ASN A 777 -18.97 -21.27 29.76
C ASN A 777 -19.56 -20.10 28.94
N ARG A 778 -18.97 -19.85 27.77
CA ARG A 778 -19.35 -18.76 26.85
C ARG A 778 -20.78 -18.90 26.33
N SER A 779 -21.28 -20.13 26.12
CA SER A 779 -22.64 -20.37 25.61
C SER A 779 -23.71 -19.84 26.56
N LEU A 780 -23.60 -20.19 27.84
CA LEU A 780 -24.49 -19.74 28.89
C LEU A 780 -24.38 -18.23 29.15
N ARG A 781 -23.18 -17.65 28.97
CA ARG A 781 -23.00 -16.20 29.07
C ARG A 781 -23.70 -15.46 27.93
N LEU A 782 -23.64 -15.98 26.70
CA LEU A 782 -24.42 -15.43 25.59
C LEU A 782 -25.93 -15.61 25.79
N GLU A 783 -26.38 -16.75 26.31
CA GLU A 783 -27.79 -16.97 26.63
C GLU A 783 -28.29 -16.01 27.71
N SER A 784 -27.51 -15.81 28.78
CA SER A 784 -27.75 -14.81 29.83
C SER A 784 -27.78 -13.39 29.28
N LEU A 785 -26.85 -13.04 28.39
CA LEU A 785 -26.80 -11.74 27.73
C LEU A 785 -28.02 -11.53 26.82
N GLY A 786 -28.39 -12.53 26.02
CA GLY A 786 -29.57 -12.52 25.16
C GLY A 786 -30.87 -12.38 25.97
N ALA A 787 -31.06 -13.19 27.01
CA ALA A 787 -32.24 -13.13 27.87
C ALA A 787 -32.42 -11.74 28.50
N ARG A 788 -31.32 -11.12 28.96
CA ARG A 788 -31.36 -9.75 29.50
C ARG A 788 -31.72 -8.74 28.43
N LEU A 789 -31.11 -8.81 27.24
CA LEU A 789 -31.41 -7.92 26.13
C LEU A 789 -32.90 -7.99 25.75
N PHE A 790 -33.44 -9.19 25.58
CA PHE A 790 -34.86 -9.37 25.27
C PHE A 790 -35.77 -8.85 26.37
N THR A 791 -35.43 -9.07 27.64
CA THR A 791 -36.20 -8.52 28.77
C THR A 791 -36.23 -6.99 28.75
N TYR A 792 -35.11 -6.34 28.42
CA TYR A 792 -35.05 -4.87 28.31
C TYR A 792 -35.80 -4.34 27.08
N VAL A 793 -35.72 -5.03 25.94
CA VAL A 793 -36.47 -4.67 24.73
C VAL A 793 -37.98 -4.79 24.98
N GLU A 794 -38.43 -5.86 25.64
CA GLU A 794 -39.84 -6.04 26.02
C GLU A 794 -40.35 -4.96 26.99
N GLN A 795 -39.50 -4.49 27.91
CA GLN A 795 -39.83 -3.39 28.82
C GLN A 795 -39.97 -2.05 28.09
N ASN A 796 -39.18 -1.81 27.03
CA ASN A 796 -39.28 -0.60 26.19
C ASN A 796 -40.47 -0.61 25.24
N HIS A 797 -41.00 -1.78 24.84
CA HIS A 797 -42.20 -1.86 23.98
C HIS A 797 -43.52 -1.75 24.77
N ARG A 798 -43.50 -1.84 26.11
CA ARG A 798 -44.68 -1.77 26.99
C ARG A 798 -44.88 -0.41 27.66
N GLY A 799 -43.95 0.53 27.52
CA GLY A 799 -44.06 1.92 27.98
C GLY A 799 -44.11 2.86 26.80
#